data_AF-A0A7V3T4F4-F1
#
_entry.id   AF-A0A7V3T4F4-F1
#
_cell.length_a   1.000
_cell.length_b   1.000
_cell.length_c   1.000
_cell.angle_alpha   90.00
_cell.angle_beta   90.00
_cell.angle_gamma   90.00
#
_symmetry.space_group_name_H-M   'P 1'
#
loop_
_entity.id
_entity.type
_entity.pdbx_description
1 polymer ?
#
loop_
_entity_poly.entity_id
_entity_poly.type
_entity_poly.pdbx_seq_one_letter_code
_entity_poly.pdbx_strand_id
1 'polypeptide(L)'
;MFDEARPTPRQRLECGGFDAALDWAWRCADAPRRKSGGCAAHRCFPKAPPRRRSPCALGWPAWKPALQRTCSSRQRLARGGLPTQTGGLASADSPRRRRLTILRLPSSVFSLLNPMPHAPCPTPEAPCSTRLAVGSNLRSMARAEFVHLHVHSEYSLLDGACRLDKLVDKAQGLNFPALALTDHGVLYGAIDFYRAARQKGIKPIIGCEVYVAPGSRLERKAGTGGRDAYHHLVLLAQDQTGYKNLIRLVTEAHLTGFYYKPRIDKELLAQYRQGLIVLSGCVASEIPELILQDRLPEARAVVDWFKQTFGPENFYLELQNHGLPEQVKVNRQLIAWAKEFGLKLVATNDVHYLEKEHSHAHDCLICIGTQTTLNDPNRLTYAPEQFYLRSAEEMQALFVEVPEAVRQTLEVAERCNLEIEFGKLRFPTFNPPPPFSREAYLRHLLCEGLARRYTLQVRLQDSRFVVQGIQQPWRLPTCKWTPELEKQKPPSGNWKDHPAVAAAIQAILDRLQMELDIIERTGFVSYFLIVGDFVRYGRSQGIACVARGSAAGSLVTYLLEISNVDPLRYGLLFERFLNPERVNPPDIDIDFADDRRADVIEYVRNKYGRDCVAQIITFGTMGAKLVLRDLARVYGLGFAEGDRLAKLIPNDPKITLQKALDESPEFRRAYETEPVTRELVQTALILEDLTRNASVHAAGVVIGPEPLVNLLPLKA
;
A
#
# COMPACT_ATOMS: atom_id res chain seq x y z
N MET A 1 63.54 10.12 -18.23
CA MET A 1 64.45 11.05 -17.52
C MET A 1 63.81 11.34 -16.18
N PHE A 2 64.58 11.11 -15.11
CA PHE A 2 64.46 11.57 -13.72
C PHE A 2 63.24 12.45 -13.34
N ASP A 3 62.60 12.33 -12.18
CA ASP A 3 62.54 11.37 -11.07
C ASP A 3 61.61 12.02 -10.03
N GLU A 4 60.95 11.19 -9.21
CA GLU A 4 60.79 11.26 -7.73
C GLU A 4 60.87 12.63 -6.98
N ALA A 5 60.14 12.91 -5.89
CA ALA A 5 59.28 12.09 -5.02
C ALA A 5 58.28 12.97 -4.20
N ARG A 6 57.37 12.34 -3.45
CA ARG A 6 56.64 12.97 -2.32
C ARG A 6 57.58 13.14 -1.11
N PRO A 7 57.24 14.00 -0.12
CA PRO A 7 56.64 13.42 1.09
C PRO A 7 55.56 14.28 1.78
N THR A 8 54.90 13.68 2.78
CA THR A 8 53.99 14.28 3.79
C THR A 8 54.81 14.54 5.10
N PRO A 9 54.26 14.74 6.33
CA PRO A 9 52.91 15.07 6.82
C PRO A 9 52.83 16.16 7.95
N ARG A 10 51.59 16.49 8.37
CA ARG A 10 51.17 16.94 9.73
C ARG A 10 51.93 18.04 10.49
N GLN A 11 51.19 19.09 10.88
CA GLN A 11 51.17 19.61 12.25
C GLN A 11 49.76 20.09 12.63
N ARG A 12 49.32 19.83 13.88
CA ARG A 12 48.16 20.48 14.52
C ARG A 12 48.68 21.63 15.37
N LEU A 13 47.92 22.73 15.45
CA LEU A 13 47.84 23.60 16.63
C LEU A 13 46.48 24.33 16.64
N GLU A 14 46.14 24.97 17.76
CA GLU A 14 44.75 25.14 18.20
C GLU A 14 44.21 26.59 18.14
N CYS A 15 42.88 26.69 18.25
CA CYS A 15 42.08 27.78 18.86
C CYS A 15 41.92 29.15 18.16
N GLY A 16 40.71 29.71 18.33
CA GLY A 16 40.26 31.02 17.84
C GLY A 16 39.58 30.94 16.47
N GLY A 17 38.25 31.08 16.30
CA GLY A 17 37.22 31.52 17.24
C GLY A 17 36.80 32.96 16.96
N PHE A 18 35.73 33.14 16.17
CA PHE A 18 34.92 34.37 16.16
C PHE A 18 33.50 34.07 15.68
N ASP A 19 32.55 34.20 16.59
CA ASP A 19 31.11 34.29 16.30
C ASP A 19 30.75 35.68 15.77
N ALA A 20 29.73 35.74 14.90
CA ALA A 20 28.56 36.62 15.03
C ALA A 20 27.67 36.44 13.78
N ALA A 21 26.43 35.96 13.78
CA ALA A 21 25.27 36.04 14.68
C ALA A 21 24.20 37.01 14.16
N LEU A 22 22.95 36.52 14.19
CA LEU A 22 21.68 37.17 14.61
C LEU A 22 20.54 36.53 13.78
N ASP A 23 19.74 35.58 14.30
CA ASP A 23 18.87 35.58 15.50
C ASP A 23 17.51 36.26 15.22
N TRP A 24 16.42 35.50 15.45
CA TRP A 24 15.30 35.89 16.34
C TRP A 24 14.24 34.76 16.40
N ALA A 25 13.84 34.41 17.62
CA ALA A 25 12.75 33.49 17.94
C ALA A 25 11.75 34.17 18.88
N TRP A 26 10.48 33.73 18.93
CA TRP A 26 9.55 34.11 20.01
C TRP A 26 8.49 33.02 20.31
N ARG A 27 7.99 32.99 21.55
CA ARG A 27 7.00 32.03 22.10
C ARG A 27 5.73 32.73 22.64
N CYS A 28 4.70 31.92 22.84
CA CYS A 28 3.32 32.17 23.32
C CYS A 28 3.09 33.21 24.46
N ALA A 29 1.94 33.91 24.47
CA ALA A 29 0.83 33.74 25.44
C ALA A 29 -0.31 34.80 25.35
N ASP A 30 -1.57 34.33 25.47
CA ASP A 30 -2.83 34.95 25.98
C ASP A 30 -3.39 36.36 25.58
N ALA A 31 -4.70 36.53 25.84
CA ALA A 31 -5.66 37.54 25.33
C ALA A 31 -5.79 38.80 26.24
N PRO A 32 -6.65 39.87 26.01
CA PRO A 32 -8.02 39.84 25.43
C PRO A 32 -8.56 41.05 24.61
N ARG A 33 -9.77 40.84 24.04
CA ARG A 33 -10.82 41.76 23.49
C ARG A 33 -10.67 43.31 23.63
N ARG A 34 -10.95 44.05 22.53
CA ARG A 34 -12.06 45.04 22.44
C ARG A 34 -12.37 45.54 21.00
N LYS A 35 -13.50 46.26 20.84
CA LYS A 35 -14.14 46.69 19.58
C LYS A 35 -13.89 48.19 19.26
N SER A 36 -14.05 48.54 17.96
CA SER A 36 -14.35 49.85 17.31
C SER A 36 -13.30 50.24 16.25
N GLY A 37 -13.60 50.89 15.12
CA GLY A 37 -14.90 51.17 14.49
C GLY A 37 -14.82 52.35 13.48
N GLY A 38 -15.36 52.17 12.27
CA GLY A 38 -15.88 53.26 11.41
C GLY A 38 -14.93 54.07 10.49
N CYS A 39 -15.30 54.11 9.19
CA CYS A 39 -15.27 55.26 8.25
C CYS A 39 -13.94 55.98 7.87
N ALA A 40 -13.77 56.57 6.67
CA ALA A 40 -14.47 56.49 5.37
C ALA A 40 -13.68 57.25 4.27
N ALA A 41 -14.00 57.01 2.98
CA ALA A 41 -13.86 57.94 1.82
C ALA A 41 -12.40 58.30 1.33
N HIS A 42 -12.10 58.70 0.08
CA HIS A 42 -12.90 58.97 -1.14
C HIS A 42 -12.04 59.05 -2.45
N ARG A 43 -12.62 58.65 -3.62
CA ARG A 43 -12.45 59.22 -5.00
C ARG A 43 -11.07 59.08 -5.73
N CYS A 44 -10.94 59.09 -7.08
CA CYS A 44 -11.90 59.22 -8.20
C CYS A 44 -11.36 58.62 -9.55
N PHE A 45 -12.27 58.34 -10.51
CA PHE A 45 -11.99 57.96 -11.94
C PHE A 45 -11.91 59.19 -12.89
N PRO A 46 -11.42 59.03 -14.14
CA PRO A 46 -12.28 59.09 -15.35
C PRO A 46 -11.80 58.15 -16.52
N LYS A 47 -12.41 57.95 -17.70
CA LYS A 47 -13.80 57.97 -18.26
C LYS A 47 -13.76 57.27 -19.66
N ALA A 48 -14.85 56.66 -20.13
CA ALA A 48 -15.01 56.12 -21.50
C ALA A 48 -15.81 57.08 -22.43
N PRO A 49 -15.87 56.85 -23.78
CA PRO A 49 -17.13 56.43 -24.46
C PRO A 49 -16.94 55.69 -25.84
N PRO A 50 -17.96 55.42 -26.71
CA PRO A 50 -19.31 54.85 -26.49
C PRO A 50 -19.85 53.80 -27.54
N ARG A 51 -20.64 52.83 -27.04
CA ARG A 51 -21.98 52.33 -27.49
C ARG A 51 -22.31 51.92 -28.95
N ARG A 52 -22.85 50.70 -29.08
CA ARG A 52 -24.24 50.26 -29.47
C ARG A 52 -24.30 48.70 -29.37
N ARG A 53 -25.41 47.97 -29.21
CA ARG A 53 -26.87 48.23 -29.00
C ARG A 53 -27.47 47.16 -28.02
N SER A 54 -28.76 46.80 -28.10
CA SER A 54 -29.49 45.75 -27.32
C SER A 54 -30.76 45.32 -28.14
N PRO A 55 -31.69 44.37 -27.77
CA PRO A 55 -31.98 43.79 -26.43
C PRO A 55 -32.51 42.30 -26.31
N CYS A 56 -32.81 41.89 -25.07
CA CYS A 56 -33.73 40.79 -24.59
C CYS A 56 -33.34 39.30 -24.77
N ALA A 57 -33.73 38.34 -23.89
CA ALA A 57 -34.21 38.35 -22.49
C ALA A 57 -34.25 36.89 -21.89
N LEU A 58 -34.41 36.75 -20.55
CA LEU A 58 -34.68 35.52 -19.76
C LEU A 58 -33.51 34.51 -19.62
N GLY A 59 -33.23 33.83 -18.50
CA GLY A 59 -33.77 33.89 -17.13
C GLY A 59 -33.45 32.60 -16.33
N TRP A 60 -32.68 32.65 -15.23
CA TRP A 60 -32.26 31.50 -14.40
C TRP A 60 -32.64 31.70 -12.91
N PRO A 61 -33.07 30.66 -12.18
CA PRO A 61 -33.15 30.67 -10.71
C PRO A 61 -32.07 29.80 -10.04
N ALA A 62 -31.51 30.30 -8.92
CA ALA A 62 -30.65 29.53 -8.02
C ALA A 62 -31.21 29.59 -6.59
N TRP A 63 -31.29 28.45 -5.90
CA TRP A 63 -31.82 28.38 -4.53
C TRP A 63 -30.88 27.59 -3.60
N LYS A 64 -30.60 28.16 -2.43
CA LYS A 64 -30.07 27.49 -1.23
C LYS A 64 -31.23 27.24 -0.25
N PRO A 65 -31.06 26.34 0.72
CA PRO A 65 -31.65 26.62 2.03
C PRO A 65 -30.69 26.34 3.21
N ALA A 66 -30.81 27.17 4.24
CA ALA A 66 -30.35 26.89 5.60
C ALA A 66 -31.22 27.69 6.58
N LEU A 67 -31.83 27.04 7.57
CA LEU A 67 -31.99 27.53 8.96
C LEU A 67 -32.79 26.55 9.84
N GLN A 68 -32.72 26.78 11.15
CA GLN A 68 -33.07 25.82 12.21
C GLN A 68 -34.37 26.18 12.95
N ARG A 69 -35.04 25.14 13.48
CA ARG A 69 -35.75 25.03 14.77
C ARG A 69 -36.57 26.23 15.31
N THR A 70 -37.85 25.96 15.59
CA THR A 70 -38.52 26.39 16.85
C THR A 70 -39.41 25.26 17.39
N CYS A 71 -39.76 25.33 18.67
CA CYS A 71 -40.57 24.35 19.41
C CYS A 71 -41.69 25.09 20.17
N SER A 72 -42.92 24.57 20.15
CA SER A 72 -44.03 25.05 20.98
C SER A 72 -45.08 23.95 21.24
N SER A 73 -45.97 24.18 22.20
CA SER A 73 -46.61 23.13 23.01
C SER A 73 -48.14 23.11 22.95
N ARG A 74 -48.72 21.92 23.23
CA ARG A 74 -50.04 21.62 23.85
C ARG A 74 -51.26 22.50 23.50
N GLN A 75 -52.37 21.89 23.01
CA GLN A 75 -53.49 21.40 23.86
C GLN A 75 -54.55 20.60 23.06
N ARG A 76 -55.66 20.18 23.70
CA ARG A 76 -56.57 19.08 23.29
C ARG A 76 -57.95 19.56 22.80
N LEU A 77 -58.69 18.68 22.12
CA LEU A 77 -60.14 18.33 22.24
C LEU A 77 -60.57 17.49 21.00
N ALA A 78 -61.59 16.61 20.97
CA ALA A 78 -62.09 15.55 21.87
C ALA A 78 -63.19 14.70 21.15
N ARG A 79 -63.56 13.53 21.73
CA ARG A 79 -64.66 12.58 21.34
C ARG A 79 -64.36 11.68 20.12
N GLY A 80 -64.72 10.40 20.06
CA GLY A 80 -65.30 9.41 20.99
C GLY A 80 -65.28 8.02 20.28
N GLY A 81 -65.45 6.84 20.87
CA GLY A 81 -65.85 6.41 22.22
C GLY A 81 -65.54 4.91 22.43
N LEU A 82 -65.78 4.41 23.64
CA LEU A 82 -65.44 3.07 24.16
C LEU A 82 -66.73 2.22 24.34
N PRO A 83 -66.68 0.86 24.47
CA PRO A 83 -66.46 0.25 25.80
C PRO A 83 -65.81 -1.16 25.88
N THR A 84 -64.86 -1.30 26.82
CA THR A 84 -64.73 -2.37 27.88
C THR A 84 -64.56 -3.86 27.48
N GLN A 85 -63.93 -4.79 28.22
CA GLN A 85 -63.55 -5.00 29.64
C GLN A 85 -62.21 -5.82 29.71
N THR A 86 -61.46 -6.07 30.80
CA THR A 86 -61.23 -5.52 32.16
C THR A 86 -59.95 -6.16 32.77
N GLY A 87 -59.20 -5.43 33.62
CA GLY A 87 -58.15 -5.98 34.51
C GLY A 87 -56.75 -6.18 33.87
N GLY A 88 -55.62 -5.97 34.55
CA GLY A 88 -55.36 -5.52 35.93
C GLY A 88 -53.91 -5.02 36.11
N LEU A 89 -53.57 -4.47 37.27
CA LEU A 89 -52.33 -3.73 37.53
C LEU A 89 -51.02 -4.51 37.30
N ALA A 90 -49.97 -3.80 36.83
CA ALA A 90 -48.58 -4.17 37.04
C ALA A 90 -47.67 -2.93 37.12
N SER A 91 -46.71 -2.95 38.06
CA SER A 91 -45.75 -1.88 38.33
C SER A 91 -44.31 -2.32 38.06
N ALA A 92 -43.48 -1.36 37.61
CA ALA A 92 -42.02 -1.30 37.76
C ALA A 92 -41.11 -2.29 36.98
N ASP A 93 -39.85 -1.85 36.93
CA ASP A 93 -38.57 -2.52 36.67
C ASP A 93 -38.00 -2.84 35.26
N SER A 94 -36.91 -2.09 35.00
CA SER A 94 -35.56 -2.47 34.52
C SER A 94 -35.32 -3.29 33.22
N PRO A 95 -34.24 -2.96 32.46
CA PRO A 95 -33.93 -3.63 31.19
C PRO A 95 -33.20 -4.96 31.38
N ARG A 96 -33.64 -5.98 30.63
CA ARG A 96 -33.13 -7.36 30.69
C ARG A 96 -31.70 -7.49 30.15
N ARG A 97 -30.82 -8.09 30.95
CA ARG A 97 -29.59 -8.75 30.47
C ARG A 97 -29.97 -9.95 29.59
N ARG A 98 -29.32 -10.12 28.42
CA ARG A 98 -29.33 -11.41 27.70
C ARG A 98 -28.12 -12.24 28.12
N ARG A 99 -28.34 -13.49 28.54
CA ARG A 99 -27.28 -14.46 28.85
C ARG A 99 -26.69 -15.02 27.55
N LEU A 100 -25.40 -15.33 27.57
CA LEU A 100 -24.74 -16.13 26.53
C LEU A 100 -24.90 -17.61 26.88
N THR A 101 -25.28 -18.44 25.90
CA THR A 101 -25.45 -19.90 26.07
C THR A 101 -24.18 -20.63 25.64
N ILE A 102 -23.69 -21.54 26.49
CA ILE A 102 -22.56 -22.43 26.19
C ILE A 102 -23.13 -23.75 25.66
N LEU A 103 -22.68 -24.20 24.49
CA LEU A 103 -23.01 -25.53 23.95
C LEU A 103 -21.96 -26.56 24.40
N ARG A 104 -22.45 -27.70 24.91
CA ARG A 104 -21.66 -28.91 25.18
C ARG A 104 -21.67 -29.82 23.95
N LEU A 105 -20.52 -30.45 23.66
CA LEU A 105 -20.45 -31.64 22.81
C LEU A 105 -20.67 -32.91 23.67
N PRO A 106 -21.40 -33.93 23.19
CA PRO A 106 -21.53 -35.22 23.87
C PRO A 106 -20.42 -36.20 23.46
N SER A 107 -20.19 -37.22 24.30
CA SER A 107 -19.12 -38.20 24.14
C SER A 107 -19.61 -39.65 24.40
N SER A 108 -19.45 -40.50 23.38
CA SER A 108 -19.36 -41.97 23.39
C SER A 108 -18.93 -42.38 21.96
N VAL A 109 -18.23 -43.49 21.67
CA VAL A 109 -18.27 -44.87 22.19
C VAL A 109 -16.84 -45.46 22.22
N PHE A 110 -16.56 -46.46 23.07
CA PHE A 110 -15.25 -47.11 23.21
C PHE A 110 -15.41 -48.64 23.39
N SER A 111 -14.74 -49.46 22.57
CA SER A 111 -14.52 -50.94 22.62
C SER A 111 -14.29 -51.46 21.18
N LEU A 112 -13.40 -52.42 20.86
CA LEU A 112 -12.61 -53.41 21.62
C LEU A 112 -11.22 -53.64 20.98
N LEU A 113 -10.33 -54.32 21.71
CA LEU A 113 -8.95 -54.70 21.30
C LEU A 113 -8.86 -56.14 20.74
N ASN A 114 -7.84 -56.38 19.88
CA ASN A 114 -6.84 -57.47 19.89
C ASN A 114 -6.43 -58.07 18.50
N PRO A 115 -5.25 -58.72 18.37
CA PRO A 115 -4.38 -58.58 17.18
C PRO A 115 -4.29 -59.83 16.27
N MET A 116 -3.48 -59.74 15.20
CA MET A 116 -3.14 -60.83 14.26
C MET A 116 -1.61 -60.91 13.96
N PRO A 117 -1.07 -62.06 13.51
CA PRO A 117 0.38 -62.34 13.55
C PRO A 117 1.10 -62.63 12.20
N HIS A 118 2.44 -62.50 12.24
CA HIS A 118 3.52 -63.16 11.45
C HIS A 118 3.46 -63.40 9.91
N ALA A 119 4.35 -62.65 9.19
CA ALA A 119 5.47 -63.11 8.32
C ALA A 119 5.20 -64.00 7.05
N PRO A 120 6.14 -64.14 6.07
CA PRO A 120 7.55 -63.69 6.02
C PRO A 120 8.03 -62.95 4.72
N CYS A 121 9.33 -62.66 4.65
CA CYS A 121 10.09 -62.11 3.50
C CYS A 121 10.73 -63.25 2.66
N PRO A 122 11.15 -63.02 1.39
CA PRO A 122 12.60 -62.83 1.16
C PRO A 122 12.99 -61.85 0.02
N THR A 123 14.29 -61.59 -0.07
CA THR A 123 15.06 -60.77 -1.04
C THR A 123 15.72 -61.67 -2.13
N PRO A 124 16.77 -61.27 -2.90
CA PRO A 124 16.82 -60.22 -3.95
C PRO A 124 17.50 -60.70 -5.27
N GLU A 125 17.01 -60.34 -6.46
CA GLU A 125 17.78 -60.56 -7.71
C GLU A 125 17.64 -59.44 -8.77
N ALA A 126 18.74 -59.24 -9.50
CA ALA A 126 18.87 -58.53 -10.77
C ALA A 126 19.98 -59.26 -11.59
N PRO A 127 20.16 -59.03 -12.91
CA PRO A 127 19.38 -58.23 -13.85
C PRO A 127 18.89 -59.05 -15.06
N CYS A 128 18.03 -58.48 -15.93
CA CYS A 128 17.92 -58.94 -17.31
C CYS A 128 17.71 -57.76 -18.27
N SER A 129 18.43 -57.79 -19.39
CA SER A 129 18.53 -56.69 -20.35
C SER A 129 17.53 -56.80 -21.49
N THR A 130 16.65 -55.80 -21.63
CA THR A 130 16.01 -55.48 -22.91
C THR A 130 16.06 -53.97 -23.14
N ARG A 131 16.85 -53.55 -24.13
CA ARG A 131 16.89 -52.17 -24.60
C ARG A 131 15.57 -51.86 -25.31
N LEU A 132 14.68 -51.13 -24.64
CA LEU A 132 13.73 -50.26 -25.31
C LEU A 132 14.07 -48.84 -24.91
N ALA A 133 14.67 -48.10 -25.84
CA ALA A 133 14.91 -46.68 -25.69
C ALA A 133 13.56 -45.97 -25.70
N VAL A 134 12.96 -45.79 -24.53
CA VAL A 134 11.89 -44.82 -24.32
C VAL A 134 12.56 -43.46 -24.48
N GLY A 135 12.59 -42.96 -25.72
CA GLY A 135 13.03 -41.62 -26.02
C GLY A 135 12.18 -40.65 -25.22
N SER A 136 12.79 -40.01 -24.23
CA SER A 136 12.16 -38.97 -23.43
C SER A 136 11.90 -37.76 -24.31
N ASN A 137 10.79 -37.79 -25.04
CA ASN A 137 10.16 -36.64 -25.68
C ASN A 137 9.58 -35.68 -24.61
N LEU A 138 10.42 -35.30 -23.64
CA LEU A 138 10.39 -33.95 -23.09
C LEU A 138 10.80 -33.03 -24.23
N ARG A 139 9.85 -32.73 -25.11
CA ARG A 139 9.92 -31.55 -25.97
C ARG A 139 10.06 -30.38 -25.00
N SER A 140 11.27 -29.87 -24.87
CA SER A 140 11.53 -28.50 -24.41
C SER A 140 10.58 -27.60 -25.20
N MET A 141 9.51 -27.14 -24.56
CA MET A 141 8.58 -26.22 -25.21
C MET A 141 9.40 -25.00 -25.60
N ALA A 142 9.45 -24.71 -26.91
CA ALA A 142 10.24 -23.60 -27.41
C ALA A 142 9.79 -22.33 -26.71
N ARG A 143 10.74 -21.62 -26.10
CA ARG A 143 10.44 -20.33 -25.47
C ARG A 143 10.03 -19.34 -26.55
N ALA A 144 9.08 -18.47 -26.23
CA ALA A 144 8.68 -17.39 -27.10
C ALA A 144 9.89 -16.50 -27.44
N GLU A 145 10.11 -16.23 -28.73
CA GLU A 145 11.19 -15.35 -29.22
C GLU A 145 10.82 -13.86 -29.11
N PHE A 146 10.14 -13.48 -28.03
CA PHE A 146 9.63 -12.13 -27.78
C PHE A 146 9.38 -11.93 -26.28
N VAL A 147 9.46 -10.68 -25.81
CA VAL A 147 9.08 -10.25 -24.45
C VAL A 147 8.29 -8.95 -24.53
N HIS A 148 7.11 -8.91 -23.89
CA HIS A 148 6.39 -7.64 -23.70
C HIS A 148 7.15 -6.76 -22.69
N LEU A 149 7.59 -5.59 -23.17
CA LEU A 149 8.34 -4.58 -22.38
C LEU A 149 7.49 -3.37 -21.94
N HIS A 150 6.25 -3.27 -22.43
CA HIS A 150 5.30 -2.18 -22.13
C HIS A 150 3.94 -2.81 -21.81
N VAL A 151 3.59 -2.87 -20.52
CA VAL A 151 2.43 -3.59 -19.98
C VAL A 151 1.86 -2.88 -18.75
N HIS A 152 0.57 -2.62 -18.79
CA HIS A 152 -0.23 -1.99 -17.75
C HIS A 152 -1.03 -3.05 -17.00
N SER A 153 -0.89 -3.07 -15.68
CA SER A 153 -1.73 -3.88 -14.79
C SER A 153 -2.93 -3.09 -14.30
N GLU A 154 -3.78 -3.76 -13.53
CA GLU A 154 -4.84 -3.14 -12.70
C GLU A 154 -4.37 -1.97 -11.81
N TYR A 155 -3.06 -1.82 -11.57
CA TYR A 155 -2.50 -0.68 -10.84
C TYR A 155 -2.34 0.59 -11.68
N SER A 156 -2.46 0.50 -13.01
CA SER A 156 -2.77 1.64 -13.89
C SER A 156 -4.26 2.00 -13.76
N LEU A 157 -4.60 2.65 -12.64
CA LEU A 157 -5.97 2.75 -12.07
C LEU A 157 -7.09 3.32 -12.96
N LEU A 158 -6.82 3.83 -14.16
CA LEU A 158 -7.82 4.46 -15.03
C LEU A 158 -8.19 3.59 -16.25
N ASP A 159 -7.27 2.72 -16.67
CA ASP A 159 -7.14 2.17 -18.01
C ASP A 159 -6.55 0.75 -18.02
N GLY A 160 -5.73 0.37 -17.04
CA GLY A 160 -5.22 -0.99 -16.91
C GLY A 160 -6.26 -2.00 -16.44
N ALA A 161 -6.49 -3.05 -17.24
CA ALA A 161 -7.43 -4.15 -16.96
C ALA A 161 -6.73 -5.52 -16.78
N CYS A 162 -5.39 -5.58 -16.78
CA CYS A 162 -4.65 -6.81 -16.50
C CYS A 162 -4.49 -7.05 -15.00
N ARG A 163 -5.33 -7.91 -14.40
CA ARG A 163 -5.07 -8.43 -13.04
C ARG A 163 -3.74 -9.18 -12.99
N LEU A 164 -2.92 -8.95 -11.97
CA LEU A 164 -1.55 -9.49 -11.93
C LEU A 164 -1.49 -11.02 -11.93
N ASP A 165 -2.43 -11.68 -11.23
CA ASP A 165 -2.53 -13.14 -11.18
C ASP A 165 -2.77 -13.74 -12.58
N LYS A 166 -3.83 -13.28 -13.24
CA LYS A 166 -4.21 -13.70 -14.59
C LYS A 166 -3.18 -13.29 -15.66
N LEU A 167 -2.53 -12.14 -15.50
CA LEU A 167 -1.48 -11.65 -16.40
C LEU A 167 -0.27 -12.60 -16.44
N VAL A 168 0.24 -12.98 -15.27
CA VAL A 168 1.37 -13.91 -15.17
C VAL A 168 0.98 -15.31 -15.63
N ASP A 169 -0.24 -15.76 -15.32
CA ASP A 169 -0.76 -17.05 -15.80
C ASP A 169 -0.85 -17.11 -17.33
N LYS A 170 -1.37 -16.06 -17.98
CA LYS A 170 -1.41 -15.98 -19.45
C LYS A 170 0.00 -15.94 -20.04
N ALA A 171 0.89 -15.15 -19.47
CA ALA A 171 2.27 -15.06 -19.94
C ALA A 171 3.03 -16.40 -19.81
N GLN A 172 2.71 -17.21 -18.79
CA GLN A 172 3.22 -18.58 -18.65
C GLN A 172 2.65 -19.48 -19.76
N GLY A 173 1.34 -19.40 -20.04
CA GLY A 173 0.70 -20.16 -21.13
C GLY A 173 1.25 -19.83 -22.52
N LEU A 174 1.66 -18.58 -22.74
CA LEU A 174 2.34 -18.11 -23.97
C LEU A 174 3.85 -18.38 -23.98
N ASN A 175 4.40 -19.06 -22.97
CA ASN A 175 5.82 -19.44 -22.85
C ASN A 175 6.81 -18.26 -22.89
N PHE A 176 6.42 -17.08 -22.37
CA PHE A 176 7.32 -15.93 -22.31
C PHE A 176 8.47 -16.14 -21.32
N PRO A 177 9.73 -15.89 -21.71
CA PRO A 177 10.88 -16.04 -20.82
C PRO A 177 10.96 -14.93 -19.75
N ALA A 178 10.43 -13.76 -20.07
CA ALA A 178 10.38 -12.58 -19.21
C ALA A 178 9.09 -11.78 -19.49
N LEU A 179 8.75 -10.88 -18.57
CA LEU A 179 7.64 -9.94 -18.72
C LEU A 179 7.97 -8.65 -17.96
N ALA A 180 7.69 -7.50 -18.57
CA ALA A 180 7.76 -6.21 -17.87
C ALA A 180 6.42 -5.84 -17.24
N LEU A 181 6.50 -5.00 -16.20
CA LEU A 181 5.37 -4.23 -15.68
C LEU A 181 5.77 -2.75 -15.69
N THR A 182 4.96 -1.91 -16.34
CA THR A 182 5.27 -0.49 -16.61
C THR A 182 4.07 0.41 -16.32
N ASP A 183 3.44 0.24 -15.16
CA ASP A 183 2.24 1.02 -14.80
C ASP A 183 2.45 2.55 -14.87
N HIS A 184 1.36 3.26 -15.16
CA HIS A 184 1.35 4.71 -15.36
C HIS A 184 1.74 5.51 -14.10
N GLY A 185 2.99 5.99 -14.04
CA GLY A 185 3.50 6.88 -13.01
C GLY A 185 3.49 6.31 -11.59
N VAL A 186 3.41 4.99 -11.43
CA VAL A 186 3.30 4.28 -10.15
C VAL A 186 4.09 2.97 -10.15
N LEU A 187 4.38 2.44 -8.95
CA LEU A 187 5.06 1.15 -8.75
C LEU A 187 4.26 0.24 -7.80
N TYR A 188 2.93 0.41 -7.73
CA TYR A 188 2.09 -0.25 -6.74
C TYR A 188 2.17 -1.80 -6.83
N GLY A 189 2.08 -2.35 -8.05
CA GLY A 189 2.11 -3.80 -8.28
C GLY A 189 3.51 -4.43 -8.27
N ALA A 190 4.59 -3.64 -8.18
CA ALA A 190 5.95 -4.11 -8.50
C ALA A 190 6.42 -5.31 -7.65
N ILE A 191 6.11 -5.32 -6.35
CA ILE A 191 6.53 -6.40 -5.43
C ILE A 191 5.71 -7.68 -5.64
N ASP A 192 4.39 -7.55 -5.82
CA ASP A 192 3.50 -8.69 -6.01
C ASP A 192 3.71 -9.33 -7.39
N PHE A 193 3.90 -8.50 -8.43
CA PHE A 193 4.32 -8.94 -9.76
C PHE A 193 5.66 -9.68 -9.73
N TYR A 194 6.69 -9.11 -9.08
CA TYR A 194 8.00 -9.76 -8.96
C TYR A 194 7.89 -11.16 -8.35
N ARG A 195 7.06 -11.32 -7.31
CA ARG A 195 6.81 -12.60 -6.65
C ARG A 195 6.04 -13.56 -7.54
N ALA A 196 4.93 -13.13 -8.14
CA ALA A 196 4.09 -13.96 -8.99
C ALA A 196 4.86 -14.47 -10.23
N ALA A 197 5.57 -13.59 -10.93
CA ALA A 197 6.39 -13.95 -12.09
C ALA A 197 7.47 -14.98 -11.73
N ARG A 198 8.23 -14.75 -10.66
CA ARG A 198 9.27 -15.68 -10.18
C ARG A 198 8.70 -17.04 -9.78
N GLN A 199 7.53 -17.09 -9.12
CA GLN A 199 6.85 -18.35 -8.78
C GLN A 199 6.43 -19.15 -10.02
N LYS A 200 6.15 -18.46 -11.12
CA LYS A 200 5.74 -19.05 -12.40
C LYS A 200 6.90 -19.29 -13.38
N GLY A 201 8.14 -19.03 -12.95
CA GLY A 201 9.35 -19.23 -13.76
C GLY A 201 9.61 -18.16 -14.82
N ILE A 202 8.85 -17.06 -14.81
CA ILE A 202 9.01 -15.91 -15.70
C ILE A 202 9.97 -14.92 -15.04
N LYS A 203 10.90 -14.34 -15.81
CA LYS A 203 11.78 -13.27 -15.32
C LYS A 203 11.00 -11.94 -15.23
N PRO A 204 10.77 -11.36 -14.03
CA PRO A 204 10.14 -10.06 -13.92
C PRO A 204 11.11 -8.95 -14.33
N ILE A 205 10.62 -7.98 -15.10
CA ILE A 205 11.28 -6.71 -15.39
C ILE A 205 10.43 -5.61 -14.72
N ILE A 206 11.02 -4.84 -13.82
CA ILE A 206 10.30 -3.75 -13.13
C ILE A 206 10.55 -2.46 -13.88
N GLY A 207 9.49 -1.78 -14.29
CA GLY A 207 9.53 -0.49 -14.94
C GLY A 207 8.38 0.40 -14.50
N CYS A 208 8.25 1.53 -15.19
CA CYS A 208 7.16 2.50 -15.03
C CYS A 208 7.06 3.31 -16.31
N GLU A 209 5.84 3.49 -16.83
CA GLU A 209 5.62 4.52 -17.84
C GLU A 209 5.40 5.86 -17.12
N VAL A 210 6.40 6.72 -17.16
CA VAL A 210 6.43 7.99 -16.41
C VAL A 210 5.90 9.14 -17.25
N TYR A 211 5.21 10.08 -16.59
CA TYR A 211 4.78 11.31 -17.23
C TYR A 211 5.90 12.35 -17.18
N VAL A 212 6.36 12.84 -18.34
CA VAL A 212 7.42 13.84 -18.45
C VAL A 212 6.81 15.20 -18.78
N ALA A 213 7.07 16.22 -17.98
CA ALA A 213 6.64 17.59 -18.29
C ALA A 213 7.41 18.13 -19.52
N PRO A 214 6.77 18.93 -20.42
CA PRO A 214 7.48 19.53 -21.57
C PRO A 214 8.54 20.56 -21.15
N GLY A 215 8.39 21.15 -19.96
CA GLY A 215 9.35 22.04 -19.30
C GLY A 215 9.71 21.51 -17.91
N SER A 216 9.66 22.37 -16.89
CA SER A 216 9.87 21.91 -15.50
C SER A 216 8.62 21.22 -14.93
N ARG A 217 8.82 20.15 -14.14
CA ARG A 217 7.75 19.46 -13.37
C ARG A 217 6.99 20.41 -12.43
N LEU A 218 7.64 21.49 -12.00
CA LEU A 218 7.09 22.49 -11.10
C LEU A 218 6.09 23.44 -11.79
N GLU A 219 6.12 23.55 -13.13
CA GLU A 219 5.23 24.45 -13.87
C GLU A 219 3.78 23.98 -13.88
N ARG A 220 2.87 24.88 -13.50
CA ARG A 220 1.42 24.65 -13.40
C ARG A 220 0.62 25.43 -14.47
N LYS A 221 1.25 25.73 -15.60
CA LYS A 221 0.60 26.43 -16.71
C LYS A 221 -0.43 25.51 -17.36
N ALA A 222 -1.69 25.96 -17.41
CA ALA A 222 -2.69 25.35 -18.27
C ALA A 222 -2.40 25.78 -19.72
N GLY A 223 -1.82 24.88 -20.52
CA GLY A 223 -1.79 25.03 -21.98
C GLY A 223 -3.22 25.12 -22.52
N THR A 224 -3.41 25.90 -23.58
CA THR A 224 -4.71 26.08 -24.25
C THR A 224 -5.17 24.78 -24.94
N GLY A 225 -5.80 23.89 -24.17
CA GLY A 225 -6.33 22.62 -24.65
C GLY A 225 -6.09 21.43 -23.71
N GLY A 226 -5.30 21.57 -22.64
CA GLY A 226 -5.09 20.54 -21.61
C GLY A 226 -4.28 19.30 -22.05
N ARG A 227 -4.09 19.07 -23.35
CA ARG A 227 -3.26 17.98 -23.90
C ARG A 227 -1.76 18.19 -23.65
N ASP A 228 -1.28 19.44 -23.75
CA ASP A 228 0.13 19.83 -23.61
C ASP A 228 0.68 19.76 -22.16
N ALA A 229 0.11 18.92 -21.29
CA ALA A 229 0.44 18.89 -19.86
C ALA A 229 1.63 18.00 -19.51
N TYR A 230 1.88 16.96 -20.31
CA TYR A 230 2.93 15.95 -20.15
C TYR A 230 3.02 15.07 -21.42
N HIS A 231 4.16 14.40 -21.59
CA HIS A 231 4.34 13.30 -22.53
C HIS A 231 4.57 11.99 -21.76
N HIS A 232 4.42 10.85 -22.43
CA HIS A 232 4.75 9.53 -21.89
C HIS A 232 6.25 9.18 -22.13
N LEU A 233 6.78 8.26 -21.32
CA LEU A 233 8.13 7.68 -21.47
C LEU A 233 8.24 6.37 -20.68
N VAL A 234 8.73 5.29 -21.29
CA VAL A 234 8.93 4.01 -20.58
C VAL A 234 10.32 3.94 -19.98
N LEU A 235 10.39 3.66 -18.68
CA LEU A 235 11.63 3.39 -17.95
C LEU A 235 11.63 1.96 -17.40
N LEU A 236 12.72 1.22 -17.63
CA LEU A 236 12.94 -0.13 -17.11
C LEU A 236 14.17 -0.15 -16.19
N ALA A 237 14.05 -0.78 -15.02
CA ALA A 237 15.17 -0.96 -14.11
C ALA A 237 16.09 -2.10 -14.60
N GLN A 238 17.29 -1.74 -15.07
CA GLN A 238 18.30 -2.71 -15.49
C GLN A 238 18.87 -3.47 -14.29
N ASP A 239 19.01 -2.81 -13.13
CA ASP A 239 19.64 -3.37 -11.94
C ASP A 239 19.09 -2.74 -10.63
N GLN A 240 19.74 -3.03 -9.51
CA GLN A 240 19.40 -2.50 -8.19
C GLN A 240 19.59 -0.98 -8.07
N THR A 241 20.47 -0.36 -8.86
CA THR A 241 20.64 1.10 -8.96
C THR A 241 19.48 1.70 -9.74
N GLY A 242 19.16 1.10 -10.89
CA GLY A 242 17.97 1.44 -11.68
C GLY A 242 16.69 1.43 -10.87
N TYR A 243 16.45 0.37 -10.09
CA TYR A 243 15.25 0.27 -9.25
C TYR A 243 15.19 1.36 -8.17
N LYS A 244 16.31 1.71 -7.53
CA LYS A 244 16.38 2.84 -6.57
C LYS A 244 16.10 4.18 -7.26
N ASN A 245 16.65 4.37 -8.46
CA ASN A 245 16.42 5.57 -9.27
C ASN A 245 14.96 5.67 -9.73
N LEU A 246 14.32 4.54 -10.07
CA LEU A 246 12.90 4.48 -10.40
C LEU A 246 12.00 4.83 -9.20
N ILE A 247 12.33 4.31 -8.00
CA ILE A 247 11.68 4.71 -6.73
C ILE A 247 11.81 6.22 -6.50
N ARG A 248 13.00 6.79 -6.73
CA ARG A 248 13.27 8.23 -6.60
C ARG A 248 12.45 9.05 -7.58
N LEU A 249 12.47 8.71 -8.87
CA LEU A 249 11.73 9.40 -9.93
C LEU A 249 10.23 9.39 -9.65
N VAL A 250 9.65 8.23 -9.34
CA VAL A 250 8.22 8.10 -9.03
C VAL A 250 7.86 8.88 -7.75
N THR A 251 8.70 8.82 -6.71
CA THR A 251 8.46 9.57 -5.48
C THR A 251 8.47 11.08 -5.72
N GLU A 252 9.47 11.62 -6.43
CA GLU A 252 9.49 13.05 -6.79
C GLU A 252 8.30 13.44 -7.68
N ALA A 253 7.89 12.57 -8.59
CA ALA A 253 6.72 12.79 -9.44
C ALA A 253 5.43 12.96 -8.61
N HIS A 254 5.25 12.20 -7.53
CA HIS A 254 4.09 12.33 -6.63
C HIS A 254 4.24 13.45 -5.60
N LEU A 255 5.44 13.72 -5.07
CA LEU A 255 5.64 14.70 -4.00
C LEU A 255 5.83 16.14 -4.51
N THR A 256 6.57 16.35 -5.61
CA THR A 256 6.92 17.69 -6.12
C THR A 256 6.31 17.99 -7.49
N GLY A 257 6.26 17.00 -8.38
CA GLY A 257 5.79 17.14 -9.76
C GLY A 257 4.29 16.96 -10.02
N PHE A 258 3.51 16.55 -9.01
CA PHE A 258 2.11 16.15 -9.20
C PHE A 258 1.21 17.33 -9.58
N TYR A 259 0.67 17.34 -10.81
CA TYR A 259 -0.31 18.32 -11.28
C TYR A 259 -1.67 17.67 -11.56
N TYR A 260 -1.97 17.30 -12.81
CA TYR A 260 -3.06 16.37 -13.13
C TYR A 260 -2.61 14.90 -13.03
N LYS A 261 -1.31 14.68 -13.18
CA LYS A 261 -0.59 13.40 -13.10
C LYS A 261 0.70 13.60 -12.30
N PRO A 262 1.32 12.54 -11.74
CA PRO A 262 2.65 12.61 -11.15
C PRO A 262 3.69 12.77 -12.26
N ARG A 263 4.28 13.97 -12.42
CA ARG A 263 5.22 14.26 -13.52
C ARG A 263 6.66 14.39 -13.07
N ILE A 264 7.60 13.89 -13.86
CA ILE A 264 9.02 14.22 -13.78
C ILE A 264 9.40 15.24 -14.87
N ASP A 265 10.68 15.57 -14.99
CA ASP A 265 11.25 16.37 -16.07
C ASP A 265 12.65 15.88 -16.46
N LYS A 266 13.22 16.50 -17.49
CA LYS A 266 14.56 16.18 -18.01
C LYS A 266 15.69 16.44 -17.01
N GLU A 267 15.50 17.33 -16.03
CA GLU A 267 16.44 17.52 -14.91
C GLU A 267 16.51 16.26 -14.04
N LEU A 268 15.37 15.77 -13.54
CA LEU A 268 15.32 14.55 -12.74
C LEU A 268 15.79 13.32 -13.52
N LEU A 269 15.41 13.20 -14.81
CA LEU A 269 15.90 12.11 -15.67
C LEU A 269 17.42 12.12 -15.79
N ALA A 270 18.03 13.28 -16.05
CA ALA A 270 19.49 13.40 -16.13
C ALA A 270 20.19 13.11 -14.80
N GLN A 271 19.58 13.47 -13.66
CA GLN A 271 20.09 13.18 -12.31
C GLN A 271 20.05 11.67 -11.98
N TYR A 272 18.93 11.00 -12.26
CA TYR A 272 18.68 9.61 -11.85
C TYR A 272 18.84 8.59 -12.99
N ARG A 273 19.59 8.93 -14.03
CA ARG A 273 19.75 8.12 -15.26
C ARG A 273 20.39 6.73 -15.11
N GLN A 274 21.15 6.48 -14.05
CA GLN A 274 21.99 5.28 -13.95
C GLN A 274 21.17 4.01 -13.75
N GLY A 275 21.52 2.93 -14.46
CA GLY A 275 20.83 1.63 -14.37
C GLY A 275 19.42 1.62 -14.96
N LEU A 276 19.04 2.63 -15.75
CA LEU A 276 17.75 2.70 -16.43
C LEU A 276 17.91 2.44 -17.92
N ILE A 277 17.05 1.60 -18.47
CA ILE A 277 16.81 1.49 -19.92
C ILE A 277 15.56 2.32 -20.25
N VAL A 278 15.61 3.08 -21.33
CA VAL A 278 14.59 4.03 -21.77
C VAL A 278 14.06 3.61 -23.14
N LEU A 279 12.75 3.51 -23.28
CA LEU A 279 12.09 3.31 -24.58
C LEU A 279 11.39 4.62 -24.99
N SER A 280 11.36 4.94 -26.28
CA SER A 280 10.80 6.23 -26.76
C SER A 280 9.29 6.39 -26.56
N GLY A 281 8.58 5.34 -26.13
CA GLY A 281 7.18 5.38 -25.70
C GLY A 281 6.15 5.34 -26.83
N CYS A 282 4.87 5.35 -26.42
CA CYS A 282 3.69 5.34 -27.28
C CYS A 282 3.48 6.68 -28.02
N VAL A 283 2.41 6.79 -28.82
CA VAL A 283 2.09 8.01 -29.60
C VAL A 283 1.91 9.30 -28.77
N ALA A 284 1.68 9.19 -27.46
CA ALA A 284 1.61 10.31 -26.51
C ALA A 284 2.99 10.72 -25.94
N SER A 285 4.08 10.20 -26.49
CA SER A 285 5.45 10.47 -26.08
C SER A 285 6.09 11.59 -26.91
N GLU A 286 7.06 12.30 -26.33
CA GLU A 286 7.59 13.56 -26.89
C GLU A 286 8.11 13.42 -28.34
N ILE A 287 8.79 12.31 -28.65
CA ILE A 287 9.35 12.06 -29.99
C ILE A 287 8.24 11.73 -31.01
N PRO A 288 7.37 10.71 -30.79
CA PRO A 288 6.19 10.47 -31.63
C PRO A 288 5.33 11.71 -31.86
N GLU A 289 5.01 12.48 -30.82
CA GLU A 289 4.13 13.65 -30.94
C GLU A 289 4.74 14.73 -31.85
N LEU A 290 6.03 15.04 -31.67
CA LEU A 290 6.74 16.00 -32.53
C LEU A 290 6.87 15.51 -33.98
N ILE A 291 6.97 14.19 -34.23
CA ILE A 291 6.91 13.60 -35.59
C ILE A 291 5.50 13.79 -36.18
N LEU A 292 4.44 13.54 -35.41
CA LEU A 292 3.06 13.72 -35.86
C LEU A 292 2.77 15.18 -36.24
N GLN A 293 3.30 16.14 -35.46
CA GLN A 293 3.24 17.58 -35.71
C GLN A 293 4.19 18.08 -36.84
N ASP A 294 4.92 17.19 -37.53
CA ASP A 294 5.92 17.50 -38.56
C ASP A 294 7.10 18.38 -38.08
N ARG A 295 7.31 18.46 -36.76
CA ARG A 295 8.39 19.21 -36.10
C ARG A 295 9.66 18.35 -35.98
N LEU A 296 10.06 17.76 -37.12
CA LEU A 296 11.19 16.83 -37.20
C LEU A 296 12.52 17.36 -36.63
N PRO A 297 12.92 18.65 -36.79
CA PRO A 297 14.15 19.16 -36.18
C PRO A 297 14.14 19.12 -34.64
N GLU A 298 12.97 19.31 -34.02
CA GLU A 298 12.81 19.28 -32.57
C GLU A 298 12.78 17.84 -32.06
N ALA A 299 12.02 16.96 -32.72
CA ALA A 299 12.05 15.51 -32.45
C ALA A 299 13.48 14.94 -32.55
N ARG A 300 14.25 15.37 -33.56
CA ARG A 300 15.67 15.01 -33.75
C ARG A 300 16.53 15.45 -32.55
N ALA A 301 16.32 16.66 -32.03
CA ALA A 301 17.04 17.16 -30.86
C ALA A 301 16.67 16.40 -29.57
N VAL A 302 15.41 15.94 -29.44
CA VAL A 302 14.97 15.11 -28.32
C VAL A 302 15.62 13.71 -28.37
N VAL A 303 15.65 13.06 -29.55
CA VAL A 303 16.38 11.79 -29.77
C VAL A 303 17.85 11.92 -29.39
N ASP A 304 18.51 13.00 -29.83
CA ASP A 304 19.91 13.28 -29.50
C ASP A 304 20.11 13.50 -27.99
N TRP A 305 19.21 14.24 -27.32
CA TRP A 305 19.25 14.45 -25.87
C TRP A 305 19.15 13.13 -25.08
N PHE A 306 18.21 12.24 -25.44
CA PHE A 306 18.08 10.94 -24.79
C PHE A 306 19.31 10.06 -25.03
N LYS A 307 19.81 10.01 -26.27
CA LYS A 307 21.03 9.28 -26.64
C LYS A 307 22.26 9.78 -25.88
N GLN A 308 22.45 11.09 -25.74
CA GLN A 308 23.57 11.67 -25.01
C GLN A 308 23.43 11.49 -23.49
N THR A 309 22.21 11.53 -22.96
CA THR A 309 21.96 11.41 -21.52
C THR A 309 22.11 9.96 -21.05
N PHE A 310 21.45 9.02 -21.71
CA PHE A 310 21.40 7.61 -21.28
C PHE A 310 22.46 6.73 -21.94
N GLY A 311 23.00 7.12 -23.09
CA GLY A 311 23.87 6.30 -23.92
C GLY A 311 23.08 5.55 -25.01
N PRO A 312 23.65 5.33 -26.22
CA PRO A 312 22.98 4.62 -27.31
C PRO A 312 22.63 3.16 -26.99
N GLU A 313 23.27 2.59 -25.97
CA GLU A 313 22.97 1.26 -25.46
C GLU A 313 21.78 1.24 -24.48
N ASN A 314 21.41 2.34 -23.84
CA ASN A 314 20.31 2.37 -22.88
C ASN A 314 19.05 3.06 -23.42
N PHE A 315 19.12 3.68 -24.58
CA PHE A 315 17.98 4.31 -25.25
C PHE A 315 17.57 3.55 -26.51
N TYR A 316 16.34 3.05 -26.52
CA TYR A 316 15.74 2.31 -27.63
C TYR A 316 14.59 3.09 -28.25
N LEU A 317 14.49 3.06 -29.57
CA LEU A 317 13.34 3.58 -30.30
C LEU A 317 12.23 2.50 -30.30
N GLU A 318 11.08 2.84 -29.72
CA GLU A 318 9.95 1.95 -29.53
C GLU A 318 9.03 1.97 -30.76
N LEU A 319 8.68 0.79 -31.26
CA LEU A 319 7.74 0.61 -32.36
C LEU A 319 6.48 -0.08 -31.85
N GLN A 320 5.33 0.48 -32.20
CA GLN A 320 4.00 -0.02 -31.85
C GLN A 320 3.13 -0.09 -33.10
N ASN A 321 2.32 -1.15 -33.27
CA ASN A 321 1.50 -1.31 -34.47
C ASN A 321 0.09 -1.84 -34.14
N HIS A 322 -0.85 -0.90 -34.02
CA HIS A 322 -2.27 -1.12 -33.73
C HIS A 322 -3.14 -0.82 -34.97
N GLY A 323 -2.54 -0.77 -36.17
CA GLY A 323 -3.23 -0.40 -37.42
C GLY A 323 -3.55 1.10 -37.56
N LEU A 324 -3.00 1.96 -36.70
CA LEU A 324 -3.27 3.41 -36.69
C LEU A 324 -2.38 4.18 -37.71
N PRO A 325 -2.94 5.07 -38.55
CA PRO A 325 -2.17 5.89 -39.50
C PRO A 325 -1.04 6.71 -38.83
N GLU A 326 -1.28 7.19 -37.62
CA GLU A 326 -0.33 7.92 -36.79
C GLU A 326 0.91 7.07 -36.50
N GLN A 327 0.72 5.79 -36.12
CA GLN A 327 1.80 4.86 -35.85
C GLN A 327 2.56 4.49 -37.12
N VAL A 328 1.91 4.41 -38.29
CA VAL A 328 2.59 4.21 -39.58
C VAL A 328 3.54 5.38 -39.89
N LYS A 329 3.11 6.64 -39.68
CA LYS A 329 3.95 7.84 -39.86
C LYS A 329 5.14 7.83 -38.89
N VAL A 330 4.89 7.56 -37.61
CA VAL A 330 5.93 7.53 -36.56
C VAL A 330 6.94 6.40 -36.79
N ASN A 331 6.47 5.16 -36.96
CA ASN A 331 7.35 3.99 -37.14
C ASN A 331 8.28 4.16 -38.34
N ARG A 332 7.78 4.64 -39.48
CA ARG A 332 8.60 4.90 -40.67
C ARG A 332 9.76 5.87 -40.39
N GLN A 333 9.51 6.90 -39.57
CA GLN A 333 10.53 7.87 -39.19
C GLN A 333 11.52 7.29 -38.15
N LEU A 334 11.02 6.55 -37.16
CA LEU A 334 11.86 5.89 -36.14
C LEU A 334 12.78 4.82 -36.74
N ILE A 335 12.30 4.03 -37.71
CA ILE A 335 13.11 3.01 -38.42
C ILE A 335 14.26 3.67 -39.21
N ALA A 336 14.01 4.83 -39.84
CA ALA A 336 15.05 5.61 -40.51
C ALA A 336 16.07 6.17 -39.50
N TRP A 337 15.59 6.74 -38.39
CA TRP A 337 16.43 7.31 -37.34
C TRP A 337 17.24 6.28 -36.54
N ALA A 338 16.76 5.06 -36.35
CA ALA A 338 17.56 3.99 -35.76
C ALA A 338 18.88 3.79 -36.51
N LYS A 339 18.83 3.79 -37.84
CA LYS A 339 20.01 3.68 -38.71
C LYS A 339 20.87 4.95 -38.70
N GLU A 340 20.25 6.12 -38.76
CA GLU A 340 20.97 7.41 -38.76
C GLU A 340 21.69 7.70 -37.44
N PHE A 341 21.04 7.44 -36.30
CA PHE A 341 21.59 7.68 -34.98
C PHE A 341 22.41 6.51 -34.43
N GLY A 342 22.36 5.32 -35.05
CA GLY A 342 22.96 4.11 -34.50
C GLY A 342 22.27 3.65 -33.21
N LEU A 343 20.94 3.75 -33.16
CA LEU A 343 20.09 3.31 -32.05
C LEU A 343 19.40 1.99 -32.37
N LYS A 344 19.02 1.28 -31.31
CA LYS A 344 18.28 0.00 -31.39
C LYS A 344 16.77 0.23 -31.42
N LEU A 345 16.03 -0.75 -31.95
CA LEU A 345 14.58 -0.73 -32.10
C LEU A 345 13.98 -1.82 -31.22
N VAL A 346 12.87 -1.55 -30.54
CA VAL A 346 12.09 -2.57 -29.81
C VAL A 346 10.63 -2.53 -30.22
N ALA A 347 10.04 -3.70 -30.44
CA ALA A 347 8.61 -3.83 -30.67
C ALA A 347 7.86 -3.99 -29.33
N THR A 348 6.76 -3.27 -29.14
CA THR A 348 5.86 -3.39 -27.99
C THR A 348 4.40 -3.32 -28.45
N ASN A 349 3.47 -3.65 -27.55
CA ASN A 349 2.03 -3.63 -27.84
C ASN A 349 1.20 -2.91 -26.75
N ASP A 350 1.87 -2.09 -25.92
CA ASP A 350 1.22 -1.19 -24.96
C ASP A 350 0.04 -1.85 -24.20
N VAL A 351 0.34 -2.97 -23.52
CA VAL A 351 -0.71 -3.94 -23.18
C VAL A 351 -1.57 -3.45 -22.02
N HIS A 352 -2.87 -3.28 -22.26
CA HIS A 352 -3.85 -2.79 -21.28
C HIS A 352 -4.84 -3.88 -20.81
N TYR A 353 -5.06 -4.93 -21.60
CA TYR A 353 -5.98 -6.03 -21.25
C TYR A 353 -5.44 -7.41 -21.66
N LEU A 354 -6.04 -8.48 -21.13
CA LEU A 354 -5.50 -9.84 -21.31
C LEU A 354 -5.82 -10.45 -22.68
N GLU A 355 -7.10 -10.64 -23.00
CA GLU A 355 -7.57 -11.28 -24.24
C GLU A 355 -8.09 -10.26 -25.25
N LYS A 356 -8.02 -10.60 -26.54
CA LYS A 356 -8.49 -9.73 -27.63
C LYS A 356 -9.95 -9.29 -27.43
N GLU A 357 -10.78 -10.22 -26.97
CA GLU A 357 -12.21 -10.07 -26.68
C GLU A 357 -12.49 -9.14 -25.49
N HIS A 358 -11.51 -8.89 -24.62
CA HIS A 358 -11.67 -7.98 -23.48
C HIS A 358 -11.72 -6.50 -23.88
N SER A 359 -11.51 -6.16 -25.16
CA SER A 359 -11.52 -4.78 -25.66
C SER A 359 -12.81 -4.01 -25.31
N HIS A 360 -13.97 -4.67 -25.27
CA HIS A 360 -15.23 -4.03 -24.90
C HIS A 360 -15.32 -3.72 -23.40
N ALA A 361 -14.84 -4.65 -22.56
CA ALA A 361 -14.74 -4.42 -21.12
C ALA A 361 -13.73 -3.33 -20.78
N HIS A 362 -12.65 -3.21 -21.56
CA HIS A 362 -11.71 -2.09 -21.46
C HIS A 362 -12.35 -0.74 -21.81
N ASP A 363 -13.07 -0.58 -22.94
CA ASP A 363 -13.80 0.69 -23.24
C ASP A 363 -14.81 1.03 -22.13
N CYS A 364 -15.45 0.02 -21.55
CA CYS A 364 -16.30 0.20 -20.37
C CYS A 364 -15.52 0.69 -19.14
N LEU A 365 -14.34 0.12 -18.84
CA LEU A 365 -13.47 0.56 -17.74
C LEU A 365 -13.04 2.03 -17.91
N ILE A 366 -12.65 2.42 -19.13
CA ILE A 366 -12.34 3.82 -19.48
C ILE A 366 -13.54 4.73 -19.18
N CYS A 367 -14.76 4.32 -19.56
CA CYS A 367 -15.99 5.07 -19.24
C CYS A 367 -16.30 5.13 -17.72
N ILE A 368 -15.86 4.13 -16.94
CA ILE A 368 -15.95 4.16 -15.47
C ILE A 368 -14.97 5.20 -14.91
N GLY A 369 -13.71 5.19 -15.34
CA GLY A 369 -12.67 6.12 -14.87
C GLY A 369 -12.92 7.58 -15.28
N THR A 370 -13.30 7.82 -16.53
CA THR A 370 -13.59 9.15 -17.09
C THR A 370 -14.99 9.70 -16.73
N GLN A 371 -15.84 8.88 -16.10
CA GLN A 371 -17.25 9.19 -15.80
C GLN A 371 -18.15 9.44 -17.03
N THR A 372 -17.72 9.03 -18.22
CA THR A 372 -18.51 9.08 -19.47
C THR A 372 -19.46 7.87 -19.62
N THR A 373 -20.09 7.73 -20.80
CA THR A 373 -20.93 6.58 -21.19
C THR A 373 -20.56 6.12 -22.61
N LEU A 374 -20.92 4.89 -22.99
CA LEU A 374 -20.65 4.34 -24.33
C LEU A 374 -21.34 5.11 -25.48
N ASN A 375 -22.34 5.93 -25.16
CA ASN A 375 -23.06 6.77 -26.12
C ASN A 375 -22.47 8.19 -26.26
N ASP A 376 -21.47 8.55 -25.45
CA ASP A 376 -20.79 9.84 -25.57
C ASP A 376 -19.80 9.81 -26.77
N PRO A 377 -19.97 10.68 -27.78
CA PRO A 377 -19.09 10.74 -28.94
C PRO A 377 -17.73 11.41 -28.64
N ASN A 378 -17.58 12.09 -27.51
CA ASN A 378 -16.34 12.78 -27.10
C ASN A 378 -15.57 12.01 -26.01
N ARG A 379 -15.98 10.78 -25.69
CA ARG A 379 -15.25 9.95 -24.71
C ARG A 379 -13.85 9.59 -25.22
N LEU A 380 -12.97 9.26 -24.29
CA LEU A 380 -11.70 8.61 -24.61
C LEU A 380 -11.98 7.21 -25.16
N THR A 381 -11.41 6.89 -26.33
CA THR A 381 -11.52 5.57 -26.97
C THR A 381 -10.13 5.06 -27.36
N TYR A 382 -9.96 3.75 -27.37
CA TYR A 382 -8.77 3.04 -27.85
C TYR A 382 -9.08 2.31 -29.16
N ALA A 383 -8.07 1.99 -29.96
CA ALA A 383 -8.24 1.13 -31.14
C ALA A 383 -8.78 -0.26 -30.72
N PRO A 384 -9.97 -0.68 -31.21
CA PRO A 384 -10.59 -1.93 -30.76
C PRO A 384 -9.73 -3.15 -31.03
N GLU A 385 -9.69 -4.07 -30.05
CA GLU A 385 -9.05 -5.37 -30.14
C GLU A 385 -7.52 -5.34 -30.37
N GLN A 386 -6.82 -4.25 -30.07
CA GLN A 386 -5.37 -4.12 -30.35
C GLN A 386 -4.45 -4.21 -29.11
N PHE A 387 -4.88 -3.73 -27.94
CA PHE A 387 -4.01 -3.52 -26.76
C PHE A 387 -4.01 -4.74 -25.79
N TYR A 388 -4.09 -5.95 -26.33
CA TYR A 388 -4.09 -7.19 -25.54
C TYR A 388 -2.70 -7.82 -25.41
N LEU A 389 -2.53 -8.77 -24.49
CA LEU A 389 -1.31 -9.55 -24.37
C LEU A 389 -1.18 -10.55 -25.54
N ARG A 390 -0.68 -10.06 -26.68
CA ARG A 390 -0.40 -10.82 -27.90
C ARG A 390 0.63 -11.93 -27.71
N SER A 391 0.58 -12.98 -28.53
CA SER A 391 1.62 -14.00 -28.62
C SER A 391 2.88 -13.50 -29.36
N ALA A 392 3.97 -14.27 -29.32
CA ALA A 392 5.18 -13.94 -30.07
C ALA A 392 4.95 -13.97 -31.59
N GLU A 393 4.15 -14.92 -32.08
CA GLU A 393 3.83 -15.10 -33.49
C GLU A 393 3.00 -13.91 -34.03
N GLU A 394 2.04 -13.42 -33.25
CA GLU A 394 1.27 -12.22 -33.57
C GLU A 394 2.17 -10.98 -33.67
N MET A 395 3.11 -10.82 -32.74
CA MET A 395 4.09 -9.72 -32.76
C MET A 395 5.08 -9.84 -33.94
N GLN A 396 5.55 -11.05 -34.26
CA GLN A 396 6.38 -11.29 -35.44
C GLN A 396 5.64 -10.95 -36.74
N ALA A 397 4.35 -11.28 -36.84
CA ALA A 397 3.54 -10.94 -38.00
C ALA A 397 3.32 -9.42 -38.18
N LEU A 398 3.13 -8.67 -37.08
CA LEU A 398 2.97 -7.21 -37.10
C LEU A 398 4.23 -6.45 -37.53
N PHE A 399 5.41 -7.02 -37.30
CA PHE A 399 6.71 -6.39 -37.51
C PHE A 399 7.59 -7.15 -38.52
N VAL A 400 6.95 -7.77 -39.53
CA VAL A 400 7.63 -8.54 -40.59
C VAL A 400 8.68 -7.72 -41.38
N GLU A 401 8.51 -6.41 -41.49
CA GLU A 401 9.48 -5.50 -42.13
C GLU A 401 10.71 -5.20 -41.25
N VAL A 402 10.61 -5.43 -39.92
CA VAL A 402 11.62 -5.08 -38.91
C VAL A 402 11.72 -6.20 -37.84
N PRO A 403 12.00 -7.46 -38.23
CA PRO A 403 11.98 -8.61 -37.31
C PRO A 403 13.10 -8.55 -36.26
N GLU A 404 14.08 -7.65 -36.41
CA GLU A 404 15.04 -7.32 -35.36
C GLU A 404 14.43 -6.60 -34.17
N ALA A 405 13.37 -5.79 -34.35
CA ALA A 405 12.74 -5.04 -33.25
C ALA A 405 12.03 -5.97 -32.25
N VAL A 406 11.43 -7.05 -32.77
CA VAL A 406 10.83 -8.12 -31.95
C VAL A 406 11.92 -8.86 -31.18
N ARG A 407 13.01 -9.28 -31.85
CA ARG A 407 14.10 -10.03 -31.22
C ARG A 407 14.92 -9.20 -30.22
N GLN A 408 15.08 -7.90 -30.42
CA GLN A 408 15.78 -7.01 -29.49
C GLN A 408 15.07 -6.86 -28.13
N THR A 409 13.80 -7.24 -28.01
CA THR A 409 13.13 -7.33 -26.70
C THR A 409 13.77 -8.35 -25.76
N LEU A 410 14.30 -9.45 -26.31
CA LEU A 410 15.04 -10.46 -25.54
C LEU A 410 16.35 -9.91 -24.98
N GLU A 411 17.05 -9.08 -25.75
CA GLU A 411 18.29 -8.42 -25.29
C GLU A 411 18.03 -7.49 -24.09
N VAL A 412 16.96 -6.68 -24.16
CA VAL A 412 16.54 -5.84 -23.02
C VAL A 412 16.20 -6.71 -21.81
N ALA A 413 15.44 -7.80 -22.03
CA ALA A 413 15.08 -8.73 -20.98
C ALA A 413 16.30 -9.44 -20.36
N GLU A 414 17.32 -9.81 -21.13
CA GLU A 414 18.57 -10.37 -20.66
C GLU A 414 19.35 -9.38 -19.79
N ARG A 415 19.35 -8.09 -20.16
CA ARG A 415 20.07 -7.03 -19.45
C ARG A 415 19.43 -6.60 -18.14
N CYS A 416 18.10 -6.67 -18.03
CA CYS A 416 17.38 -6.35 -16.79
C CYS A 416 17.53 -7.46 -15.73
N ASN A 417 18.45 -7.28 -14.77
CA ASN A 417 18.84 -8.25 -13.75
C ASN A 417 18.63 -7.69 -12.33
N LEU A 418 17.43 -7.18 -12.05
CA LEU A 418 17.04 -6.80 -10.70
C LEU A 418 16.79 -8.04 -9.81
N GLU A 419 17.41 -8.05 -8.63
CA GLU A 419 17.14 -9.02 -7.57
C GLU A 419 16.63 -8.31 -6.32
N ILE A 420 15.45 -8.71 -5.84
CA ILE A 420 14.84 -8.15 -4.62
C ILE A 420 15.03 -9.13 -3.45
N GLU A 421 15.79 -8.71 -2.43
CA GLU A 421 16.02 -9.45 -1.19
C GLU A 421 14.76 -9.43 -0.30
N PHE A 422 14.21 -10.59 0.01
CA PHE A 422 13.07 -10.75 0.94
C PHE A 422 13.50 -11.39 2.26
N GLY A 423 12.72 -11.19 3.33
CA GLY A 423 12.95 -11.79 4.65
C GLY A 423 13.93 -11.02 5.56
N LYS A 424 14.73 -10.10 5.02
CA LYS A 424 15.61 -9.24 5.80
C LYS A 424 14.84 -8.11 6.48
N LEU A 425 14.78 -8.19 7.81
CA LEU A 425 14.10 -7.21 8.65
C LEU A 425 14.93 -5.93 8.78
N ARG A 426 14.29 -4.77 8.58
CA ARG A 426 14.91 -3.44 8.68
C ARG A 426 14.22 -2.62 9.78
N PHE A 427 14.59 -2.87 11.04
CA PHE A 427 14.00 -2.13 12.16
C PHE A 427 14.68 -0.79 12.41
N PRO A 428 13.90 0.27 12.71
CA PRO A 428 14.45 1.52 13.25
C PRO A 428 15.18 1.28 14.58
N THR A 429 16.29 1.99 14.78
CA THR A 429 17.03 1.96 16.04
C THR A 429 16.49 3.01 17.00
N PHE A 430 16.13 2.59 18.22
CA PHE A 430 15.78 3.54 19.28
C PHE A 430 17.05 4.11 19.90
N ASN A 431 17.14 5.44 19.97
CA ASN A 431 18.23 6.16 20.62
C ASN A 431 17.80 6.60 22.03
N PRO A 432 18.22 5.89 23.10
CA PRO A 432 17.88 6.26 24.47
C PRO A 432 18.60 7.54 24.92
N PRO A 433 18.08 8.24 25.94
CA PRO A 433 18.79 9.37 26.53
C PRO A 433 20.10 8.91 27.20
N PRO A 434 21.22 9.63 27.03
CA PRO A 434 22.44 9.37 27.78
C PRO A 434 22.18 9.40 29.30
N PRO A 435 22.82 8.53 30.10
CA PRO A 435 23.91 7.61 29.75
C PRO A 435 23.45 6.18 29.40
N PHE A 436 22.17 5.92 29.14
CA PHE A 436 21.67 4.55 29.01
C PHE A 436 22.02 3.88 27.66
N SER A 437 22.29 2.57 27.68
CA SER A 437 22.13 1.70 26.49
C SER A 437 20.64 1.39 26.26
N ARG A 438 20.26 0.77 25.14
CA ARG A 438 18.85 0.39 24.89
C ARG A 438 18.34 -0.65 25.89
N GLU A 439 19.18 -1.62 26.19
CA GLU A 439 18.98 -2.75 27.08
C GLU A 439 18.89 -2.28 28.55
N ALA A 440 19.74 -1.32 28.92
CA ALA A 440 19.71 -0.64 30.21
C ALA A 440 18.48 0.27 30.35
N TYR A 441 18.13 1.02 29.30
CA TYR A 441 16.96 1.90 29.30
C TYR A 441 15.66 1.10 29.39
N LEU A 442 15.54 -0.01 28.66
CA LEU A 442 14.40 -0.93 28.77
C LEU A 442 14.23 -1.42 30.21
N ARG A 443 15.30 -1.93 30.85
CA ARG A 443 15.27 -2.35 32.26
C ARG A 443 14.90 -1.22 33.21
N HIS A 444 15.41 -0.01 32.98
CA HIS A 444 15.08 1.16 33.79
C HIS A 444 13.57 1.47 33.74
N LEU A 445 12.97 1.46 32.55
CA LEU A 445 11.52 1.64 32.39
C LEU A 445 10.71 0.51 33.04
N LEU A 446 11.22 -0.72 33.04
CA LEU A 446 10.58 -1.85 33.70
C LEU A 446 10.62 -1.73 35.23
N CYS A 447 11.68 -1.19 35.83
CA CYS A 447 11.69 -0.84 37.25
C CYS A 447 10.60 0.19 37.61
N GLU A 448 10.42 1.23 36.79
CA GLU A 448 9.31 2.17 36.99
C GLU A 448 7.94 1.50 36.82
N GLY A 449 7.80 0.59 35.85
CA GLY A 449 6.58 -0.19 35.63
C GLY A 449 6.23 -1.08 36.83
N LEU A 450 7.22 -1.77 37.42
CA LEU A 450 7.06 -2.60 38.62
C LEU A 450 6.59 -1.77 39.82
N ALA A 451 7.15 -0.56 39.98
CA ALA A 451 6.72 0.39 41.01
C ALA A 451 5.30 0.92 40.74
N ARG A 452 4.95 1.28 39.50
CA ARG A 452 3.62 1.82 39.15
C ARG A 452 2.50 0.78 39.23
N ARG A 453 2.70 -0.43 38.69
CA ARG A 453 1.67 -1.47 38.60
C ARG A 453 1.55 -2.28 39.91
N TYR A 454 2.67 -2.83 40.39
CA TYR A 454 2.70 -3.74 41.55
C TYR A 454 3.15 -3.09 42.87
N THR A 455 3.52 -1.80 42.87
CA THR A 455 4.07 -1.09 44.06
C THR A 455 5.36 -1.71 44.62
N LEU A 456 6.09 -2.41 43.76
CA LEU A 456 7.35 -3.07 44.07
C LEU A 456 8.51 -2.09 43.84
N GLN A 457 9.23 -1.75 44.90
CA GLN A 457 10.41 -0.88 44.81
C GLN A 457 11.62 -1.73 44.40
N VAL A 458 12.11 -1.50 43.18
CA VAL A 458 13.18 -2.29 42.55
C VAL A 458 14.28 -1.36 42.06
N ARG A 459 15.53 -1.72 42.35
CA ARG A 459 16.73 -1.06 41.83
C ARG A 459 17.47 -2.01 40.89
N LEU A 460 18.10 -1.46 39.86
CA LEU A 460 19.05 -2.22 39.04
C LEU A 460 20.42 -2.26 39.70
N GLN A 461 20.98 -3.46 39.79
CA GLN A 461 22.37 -3.72 40.16
C GLN A 461 22.90 -4.80 39.22
N ASP A 462 23.96 -4.52 38.47
CA ASP A 462 24.59 -5.45 37.52
C ASP A 462 23.59 -6.10 36.55
N SER A 463 22.70 -5.25 35.99
CA SER A 463 21.57 -5.61 35.11
C SER A 463 20.50 -6.54 35.71
N ARG A 464 20.56 -6.82 37.02
CA ARG A 464 19.56 -7.60 37.78
C ARG A 464 18.60 -6.71 38.56
N PHE A 465 17.39 -7.19 38.76
CA PHE A 465 16.33 -6.54 39.53
C PHE A 465 16.47 -6.87 41.02
N VAL A 466 16.90 -5.90 41.84
CA VAL A 466 17.04 -6.04 43.29
C VAL A 466 15.86 -5.39 44.01
N VAL A 467 15.08 -6.18 44.75
CA VAL A 467 13.88 -5.74 45.46
C VAL A 467 14.22 -5.10 46.80
N GLN A 468 13.90 -3.82 46.95
CA GLN A 468 14.12 -3.06 48.17
C GLN A 468 12.94 -3.23 49.16
N GLY A 469 11.71 -3.19 48.66
CA GLY A 469 10.47 -3.36 49.44
C GLY A 469 9.21 -3.34 48.58
N ILE A 470 8.05 -3.51 49.21
CA ILE A 470 6.73 -3.44 48.56
C ILE A 470 5.74 -2.69 49.44
N GLN A 471 4.93 -1.81 48.83
CA GLN A 471 3.96 -0.98 49.58
C GLN A 471 2.57 -1.65 49.70
N GLN A 472 2.06 -2.23 48.62
CA GLN A 472 0.72 -2.83 48.54
C GLN A 472 0.80 -4.30 48.08
N PRO A 473 1.19 -5.24 48.97
CA PRO A 473 1.38 -6.66 48.60
C PRO A 473 0.13 -7.35 48.04
N TRP A 474 -1.08 -6.90 48.40
CA TRP A 474 -2.34 -7.38 47.83
C TRP A 474 -2.52 -7.07 46.33
N ARG A 475 -1.65 -6.27 45.70
CA ARG A 475 -1.61 -6.09 44.24
C ARG A 475 -0.88 -7.20 43.49
N LEU A 476 -0.11 -8.05 44.17
CA LEU A 476 0.62 -9.14 43.52
C LEU A 476 -0.38 -10.19 42.99
N PRO A 477 -0.36 -10.53 41.69
CA PRO A 477 -1.39 -11.36 41.07
C PRO A 477 -1.36 -12.81 41.55
N THR A 478 -0.18 -13.31 41.91
CA THR A 478 0.07 -14.66 42.42
C THR A 478 -0.13 -14.79 43.93
N CYS A 479 -0.24 -13.68 44.68
CA CYS A 479 -0.47 -13.69 46.12
C CYS A 479 -1.97 -13.66 46.43
N LYS A 480 -2.54 -14.77 46.93
CA LYS A 480 -3.91 -14.79 47.45
C LYS A 480 -3.97 -14.05 48.79
N TRP A 481 -4.33 -12.77 48.77
CA TRP A 481 -4.54 -12.00 49.99
C TRP A 481 -5.76 -12.52 50.77
N THR A 482 -5.58 -12.89 52.03
CA THR A 482 -6.67 -13.29 52.93
C THR A 482 -6.54 -12.56 54.28
N PRO A 483 -7.63 -12.43 55.06
CA PRO A 483 -7.59 -11.79 56.39
C PRO A 483 -6.64 -12.46 57.39
N GLU A 484 -6.27 -13.71 57.17
CA GLU A 484 -5.31 -14.47 57.98
C GLU A 484 -3.87 -14.09 57.60
N LEU A 485 -3.58 -13.93 56.30
CA LEU A 485 -2.29 -13.48 55.79
C LEU A 485 -1.95 -12.06 56.28
N GLU A 486 -2.95 -11.19 56.32
CA GLU A 486 -2.80 -9.80 56.78
C GLU A 486 -2.43 -9.71 58.28
N LYS A 487 -2.88 -10.69 59.09
CA LYS A 487 -2.48 -10.83 60.50
C LYS A 487 -1.04 -11.35 60.67
N GLN A 488 -0.50 -12.05 59.66
CA GLN A 488 0.87 -12.59 59.65
C GLN A 488 1.90 -11.55 59.17
N LYS A 489 1.79 -10.31 59.64
CA LYS A 489 2.72 -9.23 59.25
C LYS A 489 4.15 -9.57 59.70
N PRO A 490 5.16 -9.53 58.80
CA PRO A 490 6.53 -9.92 59.15
C PRO A 490 7.15 -8.98 60.20
N PRO A 491 7.98 -9.50 61.12
CA PRO A 491 8.56 -8.71 62.21
C PRO A 491 9.55 -7.62 61.74
N SER A 492 10.11 -7.74 60.53
CA SER A 492 10.89 -6.68 59.87
C SER A 492 10.06 -5.45 59.45
N GLY A 493 8.73 -5.56 59.49
CA GLY A 493 7.80 -4.56 58.97
C GLY A 493 7.73 -4.51 57.43
N ASN A 494 8.65 -5.15 56.72
CA ASN A 494 8.72 -5.15 55.26
C ASN A 494 8.11 -6.43 54.69
N TRP A 495 7.00 -6.28 53.97
CA TRP A 495 6.24 -7.41 53.41
C TRP A 495 7.05 -8.30 52.45
N LYS A 496 8.16 -7.82 51.88
CA LYS A 496 9.02 -8.64 51.00
C LYS A 496 9.57 -9.89 51.69
N ASP A 497 9.75 -9.84 53.01
CA ASP A 497 10.38 -10.93 53.78
C ASP A 497 9.36 -12.02 54.17
N HIS A 498 8.06 -11.79 53.95
CA HIS A 498 7.02 -12.79 54.21
C HIS A 498 7.02 -13.86 53.11
N PRO A 499 7.07 -15.17 53.41
CA PRO A 499 7.34 -16.22 52.43
C PRO A 499 6.35 -16.25 51.25
N ALA A 500 5.05 -16.06 51.50
CA ALA A 500 4.04 -16.02 50.44
C ALA A 500 4.16 -14.78 49.53
N VAL A 501 4.69 -13.67 50.04
CA VAL A 501 4.90 -12.43 49.28
C VAL A 501 6.22 -12.53 48.51
N ALA A 502 7.27 -13.07 49.13
CA ALA A 502 8.55 -13.37 48.49
C ALA A 502 8.37 -14.31 47.28
N ALA A 503 7.63 -15.41 47.43
CA ALA A 503 7.33 -16.34 46.33
C ALA A 503 6.54 -15.66 45.19
N ALA A 504 5.56 -14.81 45.53
CA ALA A 504 4.79 -14.06 44.55
C ALA A 504 5.63 -13.02 43.79
N ILE A 505 6.56 -12.35 44.47
CA ILE A 505 7.55 -11.44 43.86
C ILE A 505 8.51 -12.22 42.95
N GLN A 506 9.03 -13.36 43.40
CA GLN A 506 9.95 -14.19 42.62
C GLN A 506 9.32 -14.63 41.29
N ALA A 507 8.07 -15.11 41.32
CA ALA A 507 7.34 -15.49 40.10
C ALA A 507 7.19 -14.36 39.07
N ILE A 508 7.09 -13.10 39.51
CA ILE A 508 7.08 -11.92 38.62
C ILE A 508 8.46 -11.70 38.01
N LEU A 509 9.52 -11.78 38.82
CA LEU A 509 10.90 -11.57 38.37
C LEU A 509 11.37 -12.68 37.43
N ASP A 510 11.03 -13.95 37.70
CA ASP A 510 11.35 -15.09 36.85
C ASP A 510 10.70 -14.95 35.46
N ARG A 511 9.40 -14.60 35.43
CA ARG A 511 8.70 -14.30 34.17
C ARG A 511 9.33 -13.11 33.45
N LEU A 512 9.65 -12.03 34.17
CA LEU A 512 10.25 -10.83 33.57
C LEU A 512 11.62 -11.11 32.96
N GLN A 513 12.45 -11.90 33.65
CA GLN A 513 13.78 -12.28 33.17
C GLN A 513 13.67 -13.20 31.95
N MET A 514 12.76 -14.18 31.95
CA MET A 514 12.50 -15.04 30.80
C MET A 514 12.07 -14.24 29.56
N GLU A 515 11.14 -13.29 29.72
CA GLU A 515 10.72 -12.44 28.59
C GLU A 515 11.86 -11.55 28.08
N LEU A 516 12.65 -10.95 28.97
CA LEU A 516 13.80 -10.12 28.61
C LEU A 516 14.87 -10.91 27.86
N ASP A 517 15.25 -12.08 28.37
CA ASP A 517 16.26 -12.95 27.73
C ASP A 517 15.85 -13.30 26.28
N ILE A 518 14.56 -13.55 26.03
CA ILE A 518 14.05 -13.82 24.69
C ILE A 518 14.09 -12.55 23.83
N ILE A 519 13.58 -11.41 24.32
CA ILE A 519 13.54 -10.13 23.58
C ILE A 519 14.95 -9.66 23.17
N GLU A 520 15.95 -9.90 24.03
CA GLU A 520 17.35 -9.56 23.75
C GLU A 520 17.98 -10.52 22.75
N ARG A 521 17.77 -11.83 22.90
CA ARG A 521 18.26 -12.83 21.92
C ARG A 521 17.65 -12.65 20.54
N THR A 522 16.40 -12.21 20.44
CA THR A 522 15.73 -11.92 19.16
C THR A 522 16.02 -10.51 18.63
N GLY A 523 16.71 -9.65 19.38
CA GLY A 523 17.08 -8.30 18.95
C GLY A 523 15.94 -7.28 18.91
N PHE A 524 14.77 -7.58 19.49
CA PHE A 524 13.58 -6.73 19.40
C PHE A 524 13.55 -5.57 20.43
N VAL A 525 14.62 -5.35 21.20
CA VAL A 525 14.72 -4.27 22.21
C VAL A 525 14.30 -2.91 21.67
N SER A 526 14.78 -2.50 20.49
CA SER A 526 14.39 -1.22 19.87
C SER A 526 12.90 -1.14 19.56
N TYR A 527 12.28 -2.24 19.14
CA TYR A 527 10.85 -2.30 18.79
C TYR A 527 9.97 -2.07 20.04
N PHE A 528 10.26 -2.76 21.15
CA PHE A 528 9.54 -2.53 22.42
C PHE A 528 9.71 -1.10 22.94
N LEU A 529 10.91 -0.53 22.81
CA LEU A 529 11.17 0.86 23.20
C LEU A 529 10.37 1.86 22.35
N ILE A 530 10.32 1.68 21.03
CA ILE A 530 9.56 2.56 20.12
C ILE A 530 8.07 2.50 20.41
N VAL A 531 7.51 1.29 20.59
CA VAL A 531 6.07 1.13 20.89
C VAL A 531 5.72 1.69 22.27
N GLY A 532 6.52 1.38 23.30
CA GLY A 532 6.32 1.93 24.64
C GLY A 532 6.46 3.46 24.69
N ASP A 533 7.29 4.03 23.81
CA ASP A 533 7.53 5.46 23.72
C ASP A 533 6.33 6.24 23.17
N PHE A 534 5.79 5.88 22.00
CA PHE A 534 4.63 6.58 21.46
C PHE A 534 3.34 6.32 22.26
N VAL A 535 3.20 5.15 22.91
CA VAL A 535 2.09 4.87 23.83
C VAL A 535 2.18 5.77 25.08
N ARG A 536 3.37 5.91 25.66
CA ARG A 536 3.62 6.81 26.79
C ARG A 536 3.37 8.27 26.43
N TYR A 537 3.76 8.70 25.22
CA TYR A 537 3.40 10.02 24.71
C TYR A 537 1.87 10.19 24.65
N GLY A 538 1.16 9.26 24.02
CA GLY A 538 -0.31 9.28 23.93
C GLY A 538 -0.97 9.41 25.30
N ARG A 539 -0.58 8.56 26.26
CA ARG A 539 -1.03 8.65 27.66
C ARG A 539 -0.75 10.02 28.28
N SER A 540 0.44 10.59 28.08
CA SER A 540 0.80 11.91 28.63
C SER A 540 -0.08 13.05 28.10
N GLN A 541 -0.63 12.90 26.88
CA GLN A 541 -1.55 13.84 26.24
C GLN A 541 -3.04 13.52 26.49
N GLY A 542 -3.35 12.57 27.39
CA GLY A 542 -4.71 12.12 27.70
C GLY A 542 -5.35 11.27 26.59
N ILE A 543 -4.58 10.79 25.62
CA ILE A 543 -5.08 9.96 24.52
C ILE A 543 -5.25 8.52 25.02
N ALA A 544 -6.44 7.97 24.85
CA ALA A 544 -6.71 6.57 25.17
C ALA A 544 -5.88 5.65 24.24
N CYS A 545 -5.08 4.76 24.85
CA CYS A 545 -4.20 3.82 24.17
C CYS A 545 -4.45 2.40 24.71
N VAL A 546 -4.77 1.43 23.84
CA VAL A 546 -5.04 0.03 24.22
C VAL A 546 -4.40 -0.95 23.24
N ALA A 547 -3.53 -1.85 23.71
CA ALA A 547 -3.00 -2.92 22.89
C ALA A 547 -4.03 -4.02 22.60
N ARG A 548 -3.99 -4.57 21.38
CA ARG A 548 -4.78 -5.74 20.94
C ARG A 548 -3.91 -6.98 20.75
N GLY A 549 -4.57 -8.09 20.43
CA GLY A 549 -3.90 -9.32 20.01
C GLY A 549 -3.09 -10.01 21.11
N SER A 550 -2.02 -10.69 20.70
CA SER A 550 -1.16 -11.45 21.60
C SER A 550 -0.26 -10.58 22.48
N ALA A 551 -0.06 -9.30 22.13
CA ALA A 551 0.76 -8.35 22.91
C ALA A 551 0.34 -8.21 24.39
N ALA A 552 -0.93 -8.51 24.72
CA ALA A 552 -1.41 -8.55 26.10
C ALA A 552 -0.84 -9.69 26.96
N GLY A 553 -0.22 -10.72 26.35
CA GLY A 553 0.39 -11.86 27.04
C GLY A 553 1.79 -11.61 27.60
N SER A 554 2.40 -10.46 27.32
CA SER A 554 3.72 -10.08 27.81
C SER A 554 3.65 -9.24 29.08
N LEU A 555 4.46 -9.62 30.07
CA LEU A 555 4.70 -8.83 31.27
C LEU A 555 5.49 -7.57 30.93
N VAL A 556 6.44 -7.63 29.99
CA VAL A 556 7.19 -6.46 29.49
C VAL A 556 6.24 -5.41 28.90
N THR A 557 5.28 -5.80 28.05
CA THR A 557 4.31 -4.84 27.47
C THR A 557 3.37 -4.26 28.54
N TYR A 558 2.98 -5.03 29.55
CA TYR A 558 2.16 -4.55 30.68
C TYR A 558 2.89 -3.52 31.55
N LEU A 559 4.17 -3.78 31.85
CA LEU A 559 5.02 -2.89 32.66
C LEU A 559 5.42 -1.61 31.90
N LEU A 560 5.63 -1.69 30.58
CA LEU A 560 5.79 -0.52 29.70
C LEU A 560 4.49 0.27 29.45
N GLU A 561 3.36 -0.16 30.04
CA GLU A 561 2.03 0.39 29.82
C GLU A 561 1.52 0.35 28.37
N ILE A 562 2.08 -0.54 27.55
CA ILE A 562 1.57 -0.89 26.23
C ILE A 562 0.26 -1.69 26.40
N SER A 563 0.32 -2.76 27.22
CA SER A 563 -0.85 -3.51 27.67
C SER A 563 -1.48 -2.89 28.93
N ASN A 564 -2.80 -3.04 29.08
CA ASN A 564 -3.54 -2.72 30.31
C ASN A 564 -3.99 -3.98 31.08
N VAL A 565 -3.76 -5.18 30.54
CA VAL A 565 -4.14 -6.46 31.14
C VAL A 565 -2.91 -7.09 31.79
N ASP A 566 -3.05 -7.52 33.05
CA ASP A 566 -2.02 -8.23 33.80
C ASP A 566 -1.95 -9.70 33.31
N PRO A 567 -0.86 -10.13 32.64
CA PRO A 567 -0.80 -11.46 32.07
C PRO A 567 -0.71 -12.56 33.14
N LEU A 568 -0.09 -12.29 34.29
CA LEU A 568 0.05 -13.27 35.36
C LEU A 568 -1.29 -13.50 36.07
N ARG A 569 -2.11 -12.45 36.24
CA ARG A 569 -3.43 -12.55 36.86
C ARG A 569 -4.42 -13.40 36.05
N TYR A 570 -4.34 -13.33 34.72
CA TYR A 570 -5.26 -14.01 33.81
C TYR A 570 -4.66 -15.26 33.13
N GLY A 571 -3.43 -15.66 33.50
CA GLY A 571 -2.78 -16.85 32.94
C GLY A 571 -2.43 -16.73 31.46
N LEU A 572 -2.09 -15.52 30.99
CA LEU A 572 -1.75 -15.26 29.59
C LEU A 572 -0.32 -15.72 29.27
N LEU A 573 -0.18 -16.38 28.13
CA LEU A 573 1.07 -16.99 27.67
C LEU A 573 1.90 -16.00 26.86
N PHE A 574 3.20 -15.90 27.16
CA PHE A 574 4.14 -15.05 26.42
C PHE A 574 4.54 -15.69 25.08
N GLU A 575 4.59 -17.02 25.06
CA GLU A 575 4.98 -17.87 23.95
C GLU A 575 4.01 -17.76 22.76
N ARG A 576 2.77 -17.31 23.03
CA ARG A 576 1.76 -16.94 22.01
C ARG A 576 2.03 -15.58 21.36
N PHE A 577 2.80 -14.71 22.01
CA PHE A 577 3.20 -13.40 21.50
C PHE A 577 4.55 -13.46 20.81
N LEU A 578 5.56 -13.99 21.49
CA LEU A 578 6.91 -14.16 20.96
C LEU A 578 7.38 -15.60 21.25
N ASN A 579 7.44 -16.42 20.20
CA ASN A 579 7.87 -17.81 20.32
C ASN A 579 9.40 -17.90 20.20
N PRO A 580 10.12 -18.41 21.21
CA PRO A 580 11.59 -18.54 21.16
C PRO A 580 12.10 -19.47 20.06
N GLU A 581 11.29 -20.43 19.59
CA GLU A 581 11.65 -21.37 18.51
C GLU A 581 11.44 -20.77 17.11
N ARG A 582 10.75 -19.64 16.99
CA ARG A 582 10.45 -18.97 15.71
C ARG A 582 10.63 -17.47 15.85
N VAL A 583 11.78 -16.97 15.39
CA VAL A 583 12.11 -15.53 15.33
C VAL A 583 11.32 -14.83 14.21
N ASN A 584 10.02 -14.72 14.41
CA ASN A 584 9.14 -13.84 13.66
C ASN A 584 9.10 -12.46 14.35
N PRO A 585 8.92 -11.36 13.60
CA PRO A 585 8.60 -10.07 14.20
C PRO A 585 7.37 -10.16 15.11
N PRO A 586 7.43 -9.68 16.37
CA PRO A 586 6.23 -9.49 17.17
C PRO A 586 5.38 -8.40 16.53
N ASP A 587 4.06 -8.59 16.57
CA ASP A 587 3.09 -7.60 16.08
C ASP A 587 2.32 -7.02 17.27
N ILE A 588 2.38 -5.69 17.43
CA ILE A 588 1.74 -4.96 18.51
C ILE A 588 0.79 -3.91 17.93
N ASP A 589 -0.44 -4.33 17.68
CA ASP A 589 -1.55 -3.45 17.36
C ASP A 589 -1.91 -2.56 18.56
N ILE A 590 -1.91 -1.24 18.37
CA ILE A 590 -2.38 -0.26 19.36
C ILE A 590 -3.59 0.49 18.84
N ASP A 591 -4.70 0.38 19.57
CA ASP A 591 -5.84 1.28 19.43
C ASP A 591 -5.49 2.65 20.00
N PHE A 592 -5.78 3.69 19.21
CA PHE A 592 -5.84 5.08 19.67
C PHE A 592 -7.26 5.62 19.51
N ALA A 593 -7.62 6.62 20.30
CA ALA A 593 -8.82 7.42 20.04
C ALA A 593 -8.81 7.95 18.59
N ASP A 594 -9.94 7.85 17.90
CA ASP A 594 -10.04 8.07 16.45
C ASP A 594 -9.79 9.52 16.06
N ASP A 595 -10.26 10.45 16.91
CA ASP A 595 -10.09 11.90 16.84
C ASP A 595 -8.65 12.39 17.15
N ARG A 596 -7.88 11.65 17.94
CA ARG A 596 -6.51 12.02 18.39
C ARG A 596 -5.37 11.17 17.81
N ARG A 597 -5.67 10.14 16.99
CA ARG A 597 -4.66 9.27 16.35
C ARG A 597 -3.61 10.06 15.54
N ALA A 598 -4.03 11.15 14.89
CA ALA A 598 -3.14 11.98 14.08
C ALA A 598 -1.99 12.61 14.89
N ASP A 599 -2.25 13.03 16.13
CA ASP A 599 -1.25 13.62 17.03
C ASP A 599 -0.10 12.64 17.34
N VAL A 600 -0.43 11.35 17.50
CA VAL A 600 0.56 10.30 17.75
C VAL A 600 1.38 10.01 16.50
N ILE A 601 0.76 9.99 15.31
CA ILE A 601 1.48 9.84 14.04
C ILE A 601 2.43 11.03 13.82
N GLU A 602 2.00 12.25 14.12
CA GLU A 602 2.84 13.44 13.97
C GLU A 602 3.95 13.50 15.04
N TYR A 603 3.72 13.01 16.27
CA TYR A 603 4.80 12.78 17.24
C TYR A 603 5.85 11.79 16.70
N VAL A 604 5.42 10.65 16.16
CA VAL A 604 6.32 9.64 15.59
C VAL A 604 7.12 10.22 14.42
N ARG A 605 6.49 10.97 13.51
CA ARG A 605 7.20 11.71 12.43
C ARG A 605 8.25 12.68 12.96
N ASN A 606 7.91 13.50 13.95
CA ASN A 606 8.84 14.49 14.49
C ASN A 606 9.99 13.85 15.29
N LYS A 607 9.77 12.66 15.88
CA LYS A 607 10.79 11.96 16.69
C LYS A 607 11.71 11.04 15.89
N TYR A 608 11.17 10.29 14.93
CA TYR A 608 11.92 9.29 14.16
C TYR A 608 12.34 9.81 12.77
N GLY A 609 11.95 11.04 12.42
CA GLY A 609 12.25 11.70 11.15
C GLY A 609 11.07 11.63 10.19
N ARG A 610 10.68 12.78 9.60
CA ARG A 610 9.54 12.85 8.67
C ARG A 610 9.73 11.96 7.45
N ASP A 611 10.94 11.91 6.90
CA ASP A 611 11.26 11.09 5.73
C ASP A 611 11.35 9.59 6.05
N CYS A 612 11.42 9.23 7.33
CA CYS A 612 11.48 7.85 7.82
C CYS A 612 10.09 7.28 8.17
N VAL A 613 9.02 8.09 8.14
CA VAL A 613 7.69 7.70 8.65
C VAL A 613 6.58 8.01 7.64
N ALA A 614 5.98 6.96 7.07
CA ALA A 614 4.87 7.05 6.13
C ALA A 614 3.70 6.17 6.54
N GLN A 615 2.51 6.44 6.00
CA GLN A 615 1.35 5.57 6.14
C GLN A 615 1.32 4.55 5.01
N ILE A 616 0.79 3.36 5.29
CA ILE A 616 0.65 2.28 4.29
C ILE A 616 -0.49 2.64 3.33
N ILE A 617 -0.32 2.31 2.05
CA ILE A 617 -1.36 2.48 1.02
C ILE A 617 -2.38 1.34 1.08
N THR A 618 -3.64 1.62 0.76
CA THR A 618 -4.69 0.61 0.55
C THR A 618 -5.29 0.75 -0.83
N PHE A 619 -5.71 -0.39 -1.39
CA PHE A 619 -6.34 -0.47 -2.69
C PHE A 619 -7.78 -0.94 -2.53
N GLY A 620 -8.73 -0.18 -3.08
CA GLY A 620 -10.13 -0.59 -3.18
C GLY A 620 -10.36 -1.31 -4.49
N THR A 621 -11.01 -2.47 -4.45
CA THR A 621 -11.30 -3.30 -5.64
C THR A 621 -12.74 -3.17 -6.13
N MET A 622 -12.99 -3.52 -7.39
CA MET A 622 -14.32 -3.54 -8.00
C MET A 622 -15.11 -4.81 -7.63
N GLY A 623 -15.68 -4.83 -6.43
CA GLY A 623 -16.52 -5.95 -5.97
C GLY A 623 -17.83 -6.09 -6.76
N ALA A 624 -18.32 -7.33 -6.88
CA ALA A 624 -19.48 -7.76 -7.69
C ALA A 624 -20.65 -6.76 -7.82
N LYS A 625 -21.14 -6.23 -6.69
CA LYS A 625 -22.30 -5.30 -6.66
C LYS A 625 -21.98 -3.89 -7.17
N LEU A 626 -20.74 -3.45 -7.05
CA LEU A 626 -20.31 -2.13 -7.50
C LEU A 626 -20.07 -2.15 -9.01
N VAL A 627 -19.35 -3.15 -9.52
CA VAL A 627 -19.07 -3.27 -10.96
C VAL A 627 -20.35 -3.33 -11.81
N LEU A 628 -21.40 -4.07 -11.38
CA LEU A 628 -22.69 -4.04 -12.10
C LEU A 628 -23.34 -2.65 -12.12
N ARG A 629 -23.27 -1.88 -11.02
CA ARG A 629 -23.85 -0.53 -10.95
C ARG A 629 -23.07 0.48 -11.79
N ASP A 630 -21.74 0.39 -11.77
CA ASP A 630 -20.86 1.23 -12.57
C ASP A 630 -21.06 0.94 -14.08
N LEU A 631 -21.18 -0.34 -14.46
CA LEU A 631 -21.48 -0.74 -15.85
C LEU A 631 -22.89 -0.34 -16.27
N ALA A 632 -23.91 -0.51 -15.43
CA ALA A 632 -25.27 -0.06 -15.74
C ALA A 632 -25.30 1.43 -16.09
N ARG A 633 -24.55 2.27 -15.36
CA ARG A 633 -24.37 3.70 -15.67
C ARG A 633 -23.69 3.91 -17.03
N VAL A 634 -22.62 3.17 -17.33
CA VAL A 634 -21.84 3.28 -18.57
C VAL A 634 -22.63 2.87 -19.82
N TYR A 635 -23.48 1.85 -19.71
CA TYR A 635 -24.44 1.43 -20.73
C TYR A 635 -25.64 2.38 -20.88
N GLY A 636 -25.77 3.40 -20.02
CA GLY A 636 -26.89 4.35 -20.03
C GLY A 636 -28.19 3.83 -19.40
N LEU A 637 -28.13 2.73 -18.62
CA LEU A 637 -29.27 2.23 -17.88
C LEU A 637 -29.61 3.15 -16.69
N GLY A 638 -30.90 3.23 -16.36
CA GLY A 638 -31.35 4.00 -15.19
C GLY A 638 -30.83 3.41 -13.88
N PHE A 639 -30.59 4.28 -12.88
CA PHE A 639 -30.08 3.87 -11.56
C PHE A 639 -30.89 2.73 -10.91
N ALA A 640 -32.22 2.76 -11.06
CA ALA A 640 -33.11 1.72 -10.53
C ALA A 640 -32.82 0.33 -11.10
N GLU A 641 -32.33 0.25 -12.34
CA GLU A 641 -32.04 -0.99 -13.04
C GLU A 641 -30.70 -1.60 -12.56
N GLY A 642 -29.65 -0.78 -12.48
CA GLY A 642 -28.38 -1.20 -11.86
C GLY A 642 -28.53 -1.61 -10.39
N ASP A 643 -29.42 -0.94 -9.64
CA ASP A 643 -29.72 -1.32 -8.26
C ASP A 643 -30.63 -2.56 -8.15
N ARG A 644 -31.53 -2.83 -9.11
CA ARG A 644 -32.27 -4.10 -9.23
C ARG A 644 -31.29 -5.26 -9.32
N LEU A 645 -30.37 -5.22 -10.28
CA LEU A 645 -29.38 -6.28 -10.51
C LEU A 645 -28.45 -6.48 -9.31
N ALA A 646 -27.93 -5.40 -8.71
CA ALA A 646 -27.05 -5.48 -7.54
C ALA A 646 -27.73 -6.01 -6.25
N LYS A 647 -29.07 -6.00 -6.19
CA LYS A 647 -29.86 -6.60 -5.10
C LYS A 647 -30.10 -8.10 -5.29
N LEU A 648 -30.00 -8.63 -6.51
CA LEU A 648 -30.10 -10.09 -6.77
C LEU A 648 -28.86 -10.84 -6.26
N ILE A 649 -27.69 -10.20 -6.25
CA ILE A 649 -26.46 -10.77 -5.68
C ILE A 649 -26.63 -10.94 -4.15
N PRO A 650 -26.24 -12.08 -3.55
CA PRO A 650 -26.21 -12.28 -2.10
C PRO A 650 -25.39 -11.24 -1.32
N ASN A 651 -25.65 -11.09 -0.01
CA ASN A 651 -24.91 -10.19 0.88
C ASN A 651 -23.78 -10.92 1.65
N ASP A 652 -23.01 -11.78 0.97
CA ASP A 652 -21.80 -12.39 1.55
C ASP A 652 -20.58 -11.45 1.34
N PRO A 653 -19.76 -11.19 2.38
CA PRO A 653 -18.53 -10.38 2.26
C PRO A 653 -17.49 -10.85 1.24
N LYS A 654 -17.57 -12.10 0.76
CA LYS A 654 -16.68 -12.73 -0.24
C LYS A 654 -17.46 -13.33 -1.43
N ILE A 655 -18.61 -12.74 -1.75
CA ILE A 655 -19.35 -13.06 -2.97
C ILE A 655 -18.57 -12.63 -4.21
N THR A 656 -18.59 -13.46 -5.25
CA THR A 656 -18.12 -13.12 -6.60
C THR A 656 -19.28 -13.26 -7.58
N LEU A 657 -19.20 -12.66 -8.76
CA LEU A 657 -20.25 -12.74 -9.78
C LEU A 657 -20.51 -14.20 -10.20
N GLN A 658 -19.47 -15.02 -10.33
CA GLN A 658 -19.63 -16.44 -10.63
C GLN A 658 -20.42 -17.16 -9.52
N LYS A 659 -20.05 -16.98 -8.25
CA LYS A 659 -20.83 -17.56 -7.13
C LYS A 659 -22.25 -17.01 -7.07
N ALA A 660 -22.46 -15.73 -7.38
CA ALA A 660 -23.79 -15.15 -7.41
C ALA A 660 -24.69 -15.78 -8.49
N LEU A 661 -24.12 -16.12 -9.66
CA LEU A 661 -24.80 -16.89 -10.70
C LEU A 661 -25.09 -18.34 -10.27
N ASP A 662 -24.34 -18.88 -9.31
CA ASP A 662 -24.53 -20.25 -8.79
C ASP A 662 -25.48 -20.31 -7.59
N GLU A 663 -25.52 -19.26 -6.76
CA GLU A 663 -26.29 -19.18 -5.52
C GLU A 663 -27.67 -18.50 -5.65
N SER A 664 -27.85 -17.52 -6.55
CA SER A 664 -29.15 -16.87 -6.79
C SER A 664 -29.80 -17.35 -8.09
N PRO A 665 -30.93 -18.10 -7.99
CA PRO A 665 -31.73 -18.46 -9.16
C PRO A 665 -32.31 -17.25 -9.89
N GLU A 666 -32.63 -16.16 -9.19
CA GLU A 666 -33.14 -14.93 -9.81
C GLU A 666 -32.06 -14.22 -10.64
N PHE A 667 -30.83 -14.14 -10.12
CA PHE A 667 -29.71 -13.54 -10.84
C PHE A 667 -29.33 -14.35 -12.08
N ARG A 668 -29.25 -15.69 -11.94
CA ARG A 668 -29.06 -16.60 -13.07
C ARG A 668 -30.16 -16.45 -14.12
N ARG A 669 -31.43 -16.40 -13.68
CA ARG A 669 -32.56 -16.21 -14.60
C ARG A 669 -32.46 -14.88 -15.36
N ALA A 670 -32.12 -13.78 -14.70
CA ALA A 670 -31.93 -12.49 -15.36
C ALA A 670 -30.81 -12.56 -16.42
N TYR A 671 -29.66 -13.17 -16.10
CA TYR A 671 -28.56 -13.44 -17.03
C TYR A 671 -28.96 -14.32 -18.23
N GLU A 672 -29.82 -15.31 -18.02
CA GLU A 672 -30.31 -16.20 -19.07
C GLU A 672 -31.41 -15.55 -19.94
N THR A 673 -32.33 -14.77 -19.37
CA THR A 673 -33.50 -14.25 -20.12
C THR A 673 -33.35 -12.84 -20.68
N GLU A 674 -32.50 -11.99 -20.10
CA GLU A 674 -32.39 -10.57 -20.47
C GLU A 674 -31.06 -10.32 -21.20
N PRO A 675 -31.05 -10.04 -22.53
CA PRO A 675 -29.80 -9.93 -23.30
C PRO A 675 -28.84 -8.84 -22.79
N VAL A 676 -29.38 -7.68 -22.40
CA VAL A 676 -28.59 -6.56 -21.86
C VAL A 676 -27.94 -6.93 -20.52
N THR A 677 -28.67 -7.63 -19.64
CA THR A 677 -28.13 -8.12 -18.37
C THR A 677 -27.05 -9.17 -18.61
N ARG A 678 -27.20 -10.03 -19.63
CA ARG A 678 -26.18 -11.02 -20.01
C ARG A 678 -24.87 -10.35 -20.42
N GLU A 679 -24.92 -9.39 -21.33
CA GLU A 679 -23.76 -8.63 -21.81
C GLU A 679 -23.09 -7.87 -20.66
N LEU A 680 -23.89 -7.17 -19.84
CA LEU A 680 -23.40 -6.41 -18.68
C LEU A 680 -22.70 -7.32 -17.65
N VAL A 681 -23.23 -8.52 -17.39
CA VAL A 681 -22.59 -9.50 -16.48
C VAL A 681 -21.34 -10.13 -17.08
N GLN A 682 -21.31 -10.42 -18.39
CA GLN A 682 -20.11 -10.89 -19.08
C GLN A 682 -18.97 -9.86 -19.02
N THR A 683 -19.29 -8.59 -19.27
CA THR A 683 -18.37 -7.46 -19.08
C THR A 683 -17.92 -7.34 -17.61
N ALA A 684 -18.85 -7.51 -16.66
CA ALA A 684 -18.54 -7.43 -15.24
C ALA A 684 -17.60 -8.55 -14.73
N LEU A 685 -17.71 -9.77 -15.26
CA LEU A 685 -16.83 -10.90 -14.93
C LEU A 685 -15.36 -10.66 -15.32
N ILE A 686 -15.11 -9.82 -16.33
CA ILE A 686 -13.75 -9.42 -16.74
C ILE A 686 -13.20 -8.36 -15.77
N LEU A 687 -14.04 -7.41 -15.35
CA LEU A 687 -13.66 -6.27 -14.50
C LEU A 687 -13.71 -6.56 -12.98
N GLU A 688 -14.20 -7.73 -12.57
CA GLU A 688 -14.32 -8.11 -11.15
C GLU A 688 -12.95 -8.21 -10.43
N ASP A 689 -12.93 -7.66 -9.22
CA ASP A 689 -11.77 -7.42 -8.34
C ASP A 689 -10.69 -6.47 -8.89
N LEU A 690 -10.82 -5.87 -10.09
CA LEU A 690 -9.84 -4.88 -10.56
C LEU A 690 -9.64 -3.77 -9.53
N THR A 691 -8.40 -3.32 -9.40
CA THR A 691 -8.06 -2.22 -8.49
C THR A 691 -8.61 -0.90 -9.01
N ARG A 692 -9.48 -0.25 -8.22
CA ARG A 692 -10.23 0.96 -8.59
C ARG A 692 -9.57 2.24 -8.12
N ASN A 693 -9.04 2.24 -6.89
CA ASN A 693 -8.50 3.44 -6.27
C ASN A 693 -7.44 3.14 -5.21
N ALA A 694 -6.50 4.07 -5.08
CA ALA A 694 -5.55 4.14 -3.97
C ALA A 694 -6.11 5.02 -2.84
N SER A 695 -5.95 4.57 -1.60
CA SER A 695 -6.31 5.27 -0.37
C SER A 695 -5.23 5.05 0.69
N VAL A 696 -5.36 5.66 1.87
CA VAL A 696 -4.43 5.47 3.00
C VAL A 696 -5.00 4.44 3.98
N HIS A 697 -4.18 3.50 4.44
CA HIS A 697 -4.57 2.50 5.43
C HIS A 697 -4.97 3.19 6.75
N ALA A 698 -6.15 2.86 7.27
CA ALA A 698 -6.74 3.56 8.42
C ALA A 698 -5.83 3.57 9.68
N ALA A 699 -5.07 2.48 9.87
CA ALA A 699 -4.17 2.24 11.00
C ALA A 699 -2.69 2.01 10.61
N GLY A 700 -2.36 1.92 9.32
CA GLY A 700 -1.08 1.36 8.88
C GLY A 700 0.01 2.42 8.82
N VAL A 701 1.09 2.26 9.59
CA VAL A 701 2.23 3.19 9.66
C VAL A 701 3.53 2.39 9.57
N VAL A 702 4.46 2.85 8.73
CA VAL A 702 5.82 2.32 8.61
C VAL A 702 6.78 3.31 9.25
N ILE A 703 7.73 2.80 10.03
CA ILE A 703 8.88 3.55 10.57
C ILE A 703 10.13 2.85 10.06
N GLY A 704 10.90 3.51 9.19
CA GLY A 704 12.14 3.00 8.61
C GLY A 704 13.37 3.37 9.45
N PRO A 705 14.49 2.62 9.32
CA PRO A 705 15.79 3.01 9.90
C PRO A 705 16.51 4.10 9.10
N GLU A 706 16.06 4.37 7.88
CA GLU A 706 16.59 5.33 6.92
C GLU A 706 15.41 5.98 6.17
N PRO A 707 15.61 7.12 5.45
CA PRO A 707 14.57 7.74 4.65
C PRO A 707 13.89 6.75 3.72
N LEU A 708 12.57 6.62 3.80
CA LEU A 708 11.80 5.54 3.16
C LEU A 708 11.93 5.54 1.64
N VAL A 709 12.17 6.70 1.04
CA VAL A 709 12.46 6.89 -0.39
C VAL A 709 13.75 6.17 -0.87
N ASN A 710 14.59 5.64 0.02
CA ASN A 710 15.67 4.71 -0.34
C ASN A 710 15.18 3.26 -0.61
N LEU A 711 13.96 2.93 -0.19
CA LEU A 711 13.45 1.57 -0.04
C LEU A 711 12.08 1.35 -0.70
N LEU A 712 11.22 2.36 -0.67
CA LEU A 712 9.81 2.30 -1.05
C LEU A 712 9.42 3.57 -1.82
N PRO A 713 8.61 3.47 -2.88
CA PRO A 713 8.02 4.63 -3.52
C PRO A 713 7.01 5.30 -2.58
N LEU A 714 7.05 6.64 -2.49
CA LEU A 714 6.14 7.42 -1.64
C LEU A 714 5.15 8.22 -2.49
N LYS A 715 4.00 8.52 -1.88
CA LYS A 715 2.93 9.35 -2.44
C LYS A 715 2.40 10.29 -1.35
N ALA A 716 2.01 11.51 -1.75
CA ALA A 716 1.34 12.51 -0.92
C ALA A 716 -0.14 12.17 -0.62
#